data_AF-A0A2E2BZ21-F1
#
_entry.id   AF-A0A2E2BZ21-F1
#
_cell.length_a   1.000
_cell.length_b   1.000
_cell.length_c   1.000
_cell.angle_alpha   90.00
_cell.angle_beta   90.00
_cell.angle_gamma   90.00
#
_symmetry.space_group_name_H-M   'P 1'
#
loop_
_entity.id
_entity.type
_entity.pdbx_description
1 polymer ?
#
loop_
_entity_poly.entity_id
_entity_poly.type
_entity_poly.pdbx_seq_one_letter_code
_entity_poly.pdbx_strand_id
1 'polypeptide(L)'
;MLLAAEKNTWLGLHTADWIILALYFVVILAIGLWSVTKVKDMADFFMGGRRFGKVFMMFFAFGSGTSSEQAISVVAGTWRAGLAGIWWQFLWLWATPFYWIVAPLMRRMRALTTADFFETRFNGPTAIMYSFYGIAISITFIAGGLFGTGKMVDALTGNELDRLSVEANIMVPAAEWDTTEKTFHITERRLQGYEFAILAVTIMFVIYGMAGGLGAAIITDFIQGILTIVFSFLLLPFVFYEIGGFGMLHQQSDLKQGMLDLTVSPELAATMGEPITPFYVCMLSITALAGIVIQPHIMGVCGAGKTEYEGRFGFTVGNFLKRFCTVAWTFTGLACIVWYMGDNSPLKTSPDPADQAVYQSLLLRASPEYDQLSVEKKVEVDKTDRDFADKLFGMAAHDILPRIAPGLIGLLLASLLAAVMSTSDAQMIISSGLFTENIYRKCIAKNKSQRHYLWVGRIAGLVIVILALILQTTFTDIIDALKTIVKTPACIGISLWFGIVWRRWNVISVWVSTITGIVVWYIVAFHADTLYSSGLLPESMFKSAIEMKDVWQMFCFMSLAVLSGILVSFLTPRQSPEKLDHFYRLMHTPVRLNEVIDSPCTLPAEPEPMGRKMFPNSKDIEIPRPTFQDLAGFALAWCGVAGIIFLTQFLAKVT
;
A
#
# COMPACT_ATOMS: atom_id res chain seq x y z
N MET A 1 -36.25 18.13 -19.11
CA MET A 1 -35.69 16.76 -19.08
C MET A 1 -34.92 16.46 -17.78
N LEU A 2 -34.31 17.47 -17.13
CA LEU A 2 -33.65 17.35 -15.81
C LEU A 2 -34.59 17.00 -14.63
N LEU A 3 -35.87 17.39 -14.66
CA LEU A 3 -36.85 17.08 -13.60
C LEU A 3 -37.46 15.66 -13.67
N ALA A 4 -37.19 14.88 -14.72
CA ALA A 4 -37.67 13.50 -14.82
C ALA A 4 -36.67 12.46 -14.25
N ALA A 5 -35.43 12.90 -13.92
CA ALA A 5 -34.36 12.04 -13.44
C ALA A 5 -34.43 11.73 -11.94
N GLU A 6 -35.10 12.56 -11.12
CA GLU A 6 -35.21 12.37 -9.67
C GLU A 6 -36.00 11.13 -9.24
N LYS A 7 -36.80 10.52 -10.13
CA LYS A 7 -37.59 9.33 -9.77
C LYS A 7 -36.83 8.01 -9.80
N ASN A 8 -35.61 7.97 -10.35
CA ASN A 8 -34.84 6.73 -10.56
C ASN A 8 -33.49 6.69 -9.82
N THR A 9 -33.24 7.67 -8.95
CA THR A 9 -32.03 7.75 -8.13
C THR A 9 -32.31 7.35 -6.68
N TRP A 10 -31.44 6.53 -6.10
CA TRP A 10 -31.48 6.16 -4.69
C TRP A 10 -30.05 6.28 -4.15
N LEU A 11 -29.88 7.05 -3.06
CA LEU A 11 -28.58 7.46 -2.50
C LEU A 11 -27.65 8.11 -3.54
N GLY A 12 -28.19 9.00 -4.38
CA GLY A 12 -27.42 9.68 -5.42
C GLY A 12 -27.02 8.81 -6.62
N LEU A 13 -27.37 7.53 -6.62
CA LEU A 13 -27.01 6.57 -7.67
C LEU A 13 -28.22 6.18 -8.52
N HIS A 14 -28.01 6.02 -9.83
CA HIS A 14 -29.05 5.56 -10.74
C HIS A 14 -29.34 4.07 -10.53
N THR A 15 -30.56 3.62 -10.85
CA THR A 15 -30.95 2.20 -10.73
C THR A 15 -29.97 1.25 -11.47
N ALA A 16 -29.43 1.69 -12.60
CA ALA A 16 -28.41 0.94 -13.35
C ALA A 16 -27.10 0.73 -12.55
N ASP A 17 -26.69 1.73 -11.76
CA ASP A 17 -25.49 1.64 -10.92
C ASP A 17 -25.67 0.56 -9.85
N TRP A 18 -26.84 0.51 -9.22
CA TRP A 18 -27.21 -0.51 -8.24
C TRP A 18 -27.25 -1.92 -8.83
N ILE A 19 -27.75 -2.08 -10.06
CA ILE A 19 -27.75 -3.38 -10.75
C ILE A 19 -26.32 -3.89 -10.95
N ILE A 20 -25.39 -3.01 -11.37
CA ILE A 20 -23.98 -3.37 -11.58
C ILE A 20 -23.32 -3.76 -10.25
N LEU A 21 -23.56 -2.98 -9.18
CA LEU A 21 -23.07 -3.30 -7.84
C LEU A 21 -23.61 -4.63 -7.32
N ALA A 22 -24.90 -4.88 -7.47
CA ALA A 22 -25.53 -6.14 -7.06
C ALA A 22 -24.96 -7.33 -7.83
N LEU A 23 -24.78 -7.20 -9.15
CA LEU A 23 -24.17 -8.25 -9.98
C LEU A 23 -22.73 -8.53 -9.52
N TYR A 24 -21.94 -7.49 -9.28
CA TYR A 24 -20.58 -7.61 -8.77
C TYR A 24 -20.55 -8.39 -7.45
N PHE A 25 -21.37 -8.01 -6.47
CA PHE A 25 -21.43 -8.67 -5.16
C PHE A 25 -21.85 -10.13 -5.26
N VAL A 26 -22.86 -10.44 -6.10
CA VAL A 26 -23.31 -11.81 -6.32
C VAL A 26 -22.19 -12.68 -6.90
N VAL A 27 -21.45 -12.17 -7.89
CA VAL A 27 -20.35 -12.91 -8.52
C VAL A 27 -19.23 -13.21 -7.51
N ILE A 28 -18.80 -12.20 -6.74
CA ILE A 28 -17.72 -12.38 -5.76
C ILE A 28 -18.14 -13.34 -4.65
N LEU A 29 -19.36 -13.20 -4.13
CA LEU A 29 -19.87 -14.09 -3.08
C LEU A 29 -19.99 -15.53 -3.58
N ALA A 30 -20.47 -15.74 -4.81
CA ALA A 30 -20.59 -17.08 -5.40
C ALA A 30 -19.21 -17.77 -5.53
N ILE A 31 -18.18 -17.04 -5.96
CA ILE A 31 -16.81 -17.56 -6.07
C ILE A 31 -16.25 -17.93 -4.69
N GLY A 32 -16.46 -17.06 -3.70
CA GLY A 32 -16.07 -17.28 -2.31
C GLY A 32 -16.67 -18.56 -1.73
N LEU A 33 -18.00 -18.68 -1.82
CA LEU A 33 -18.75 -19.83 -1.32
C LEU A 33 -18.37 -21.13 -2.04
N TRP A 34 -18.11 -21.07 -3.34
CA TRP A 34 -17.62 -22.22 -4.09
C TRP A 34 -16.22 -22.68 -3.62
N SER A 35 -15.33 -21.73 -3.32
CA SER A 35 -13.95 -22.01 -2.89
C SER A 35 -13.87 -22.70 -1.52
N VAL A 36 -14.88 -22.53 -0.65
CA VAL A 36 -14.97 -23.22 0.66
C VAL A 36 -14.79 -24.72 0.53
N THR A 37 -15.37 -25.30 -0.52
CA THR A 37 -15.32 -26.74 -0.79
C THR A 37 -13.90 -27.25 -1.10
N LYS A 38 -12.96 -26.33 -1.35
CA LYS A 38 -11.57 -26.61 -1.71
C LYS A 38 -10.58 -26.47 -0.55
N VAL A 39 -10.99 -25.93 0.60
CA VAL A 39 -10.11 -25.71 1.76
C VAL A 39 -10.18 -26.90 2.71
N LYS A 40 -9.08 -27.67 2.83
CA LYS A 40 -9.02 -28.85 3.72
C LYS A 40 -8.04 -28.69 4.87
N ASP A 41 -6.95 -27.95 4.66
CA ASP A 41 -5.89 -27.75 5.65
C ASP A 41 -5.34 -26.30 5.64
N MET A 42 -4.32 -26.05 6.47
CA MET A 42 -3.70 -24.74 6.63
C MET A 42 -2.93 -24.29 5.38
N ALA A 43 -2.35 -25.22 4.60
CA ALA A 43 -1.65 -24.87 3.37
C ALA A 43 -2.65 -24.47 2.27
N ASP A 44 -3.82 -25.11 2.22
CA ASP A 44 -4.93 -24.66 1.39
C ASP A 44 -5.43 -23.27 1.82
N PHE A 45 -5.58 -23.04 3.13
CA PHE A 45 -6.12 -21.79 3.64
C PHE A 45 -5.14 -20.61 3.53
N PHE A 46 -3.85 -20.77 3.84
CA PHE A 46 -2.86 -19.68 3.83
C PHE A 46 -1.99 -19.60 2.58
N MET A 47 -1.84 -20.68 1.82
CA MET A 47 -1.00 -20.73 0.61
C MET A 47 -1.78 -21.08 -0.66
N GLY A 48 -3.11 -21.19 -0.56
CA GLY A 48 -3.97 -21.52 -1.68
C GLY A 48 -3.67 -22.88 -2.31
N GLY A 49 -3.06 -23.80 -1.56
CA GLY A 49 -2.65 -25.13 -2.03
C GLY A 49 -1.52 -25.11 -3.07
N ARG A 50 -0.82 -23.96 -3.22
CA ARG A 50 0.35 -23.79 -4.12
C ARG A 50 0.10 -24.22 -5.57
N ARG A 51 -1.11 -23.97 -6.08
CA ARG A 51 -1.61 -24.52 -7.36
C ARG A 51 -1.81 -23.49 -8.46
N PHE A 52 -1.48 -22.22 -8.22
CA PHE A 52 -1.82 -21.14 -9.14
C PHE A 52 -0.77 -20.92 -10.22
N GLY A 53 -1.25 -20.62 -11.44
CA GLY A 53 -0.41 -20.30 -12.59
C GLY A 53 0.00 -18.83 -12.63
N LYS A 54 0.94 -18.49 -13.52
CA LYS A 54 1.56 -17.15 -13.63
C LYS A 54 0.57 -15.98 -13.74
N VAL A 55 -0.55 -16.16 -14.44
CA VAL A 55 -1.55 -15.09 -14.63
C VAL A 55 -2.30 -14.80 -13.33
N PHE A 56 -2.74 -15.84 -12.61
CA PHE A 56 -3.37 -15.67 -11.30
C PHE A 56 -2.40 -15.06 -10.29
N MET A 57 -1.13 -15.49 -10.30
CA MET A 57 -0.10 -14.90 -9.43
C MET A 57 0.18 -13.42 -9.76
N MET A 58 0.12 -13.05 -11.05
CA MET A 58 0.26 -11.66 -11.49
C MET A 58 -0.88 -10.79 -10.97
N PHE A 59 -2.13 -11.25 -11.10
CA PHE A 59 -3.29 -10.52 -10.60
C PHE A 59 -3.39 -10.52 -9.08
N PHE A 60 -2.96 -11.59 -8.41
CA PHE A 60 -2.85 -11.64 -6.96
C PHE A 60 -1.85 -10.61 -6.43
N ALA A 61 -0.64 -10.56 -7.01
CA ALA A 61 0.36 -9.55 -6.64
C ALA A 61 -0.09 -8.12 -6.97
N PHE A 62 -0.81 -7.95 -8.08
CA PHE A 62 -1.39 -6.66 -8.48
C PHE A 62 -2.50 -6.23 -7.51
N GLY A 63 -3.46 -7.10 -7.21
CA GLY A 63 -4.60 -6.83 -6.31
C GLY A 63 -4.16 -6.62 -4.87
N SER A 64 -3.36 -7.54 -4.31
CA SER A 64 -2.85 -7.43 -2.93
C SER A 64 -2.00 -6.18 -2.69
N GLY A 65 -1.43 -5.62 -3.76
CA GLY A 65 -0.62 -4.40 -3.72
C GLY A 65 -1.38 -3.14 -4.13
N THR A 66 -2.56 -3.24 -4.74
CA THR A 66 -3.27 -2.09 -5.32
C THR A 66 -4.61 -1.90 -4.63
N SER A 67 -4.73 -0.76 -3.99
CA SER A 67 -5.90 -0.36 -3.23
C SER A 67 -6.41 0.97 -3.76
N SER A 68 -7.72 1.19 -3.60
CA SER A 68 -8.49 2.30 -4.15
C SER A 68 -7.96 3.67 -3.71
N GLU A 69 -7.51 3.80 -2.45
CA GLU A 69 -6.96 5.04 -1.91
C GLU A 69 -5.67 5.49 -2.58
N GLN A 70 -4.95 4.58 -3.26
CA GLN A 70 -3.73 4.94 -3.97
C GLN A 70 -4.02 5.81 -5.20
N ALA A 71 -5.15 5.62 -5.87
CA ALA A 71 -5.55 6.48 -6.98
C ALA A 71 -5.82 7.92 -6.49
N ILE A 72 -6.50 8.04 -5.35
CA ILE A 72 -6.74 9.33 -4.68
C ILE A 72 -5.41 9.97 -4.29
N SER A 73 -4.54 9.21 -3.61
CA SER A 73 -3.22 9.70 -3.20
C SER A 73 -2.38 10.16 -4.39
N VAL A 74 -2.47 9.49 -5.55
CA VAL A 74 -1.79 9.95 -6.77
C VAL A 74 -2.41 11.23 -7.30
N VAL A 75 -3.73 11.29 -7.43
CA VAL A 75 -4.43 12.45 -8.01
C VAL A 75 -4.26 13.68 -7.11
N ALA A 76 -4.40 13.52 -5.80
CA ALA A 76 -4.16 14.56 -4.80
C ALA A 76 -2.68 14.97 -4.75
N GLY A 77 -1.75 14.00 -4.80
CA GLY A 77 -0.33 14.27 -4.91
C GLY A 77 0.02 15.01 -6.20
N THR A 78 -0.67 14.71 -7.29
CA THR A 78 -0.52 15.42 -8.57
C THR A 78 -1.11 16.82 -8.52
N TRP A 79 -2.23 17.05 -7.84
CA TRP A 79 -2.76 18.39 -7.59
C TRP A 79 -1.73 19.28 -6.87
N ARG A 80 -1.07 18.73 -5.85
CA ARG A 80 -0.12 19.48 -5.01
C ARG A 80 1.26 19.66 -5.66
N ALA A 81 1.80 18.60 -6.27
CA ALA A 81 3.18 18.54 -6.75
C ALA A 81 3.34 18.37 -8.27
N GLY A 82 2.24 18.35 -9.04
CA GLY A 82 2.26 18.05 -10.46
C GLY A 82 2.68 16.61 -10.77
N LEU A 83 3.34 16.40 -11.90
CA LEU A 83 3.86 15.10 -12.35
C LEU A 83 4.79 14.47 -11.31
N ALA A 84 5.56 15.27 -10.56
CA ALA A 84 6.45 14.78 -9.52
C ALA A 84 5.72 14.02 -8.41
N GLY A 85 4.44 14.32 -8.16
CA GLY A 85 3.60 13.61 -7.19
C GLY A 85 3.51 12.09 -7.42
N ILE A 86 3.76 11.62 -8.64
CA ILE A 86 3.79 10.18 -8.97
C ILE A 86 4.86 9.41 -8.18
N TRP A 87 5.92 10.08 -7.68
CA TRP A 87 6.99 9.44 -6.90
C TRP A 87 6.51 8.82 -5.60
N TRP A 88 5.42 9.31 -5.02
CA TRP A 88 4.77 8.67 -3.88
C TRP A 88 4.28 7.25 -4.18
N GLN A 89 3.96 6.94 -5.44
CA GLN A 89 3.68 5.56 -5.85
C GLN A 89 4.87 4.87 -6.53
N PHE A 90 5.73 5.62 -7.21
CA PHE A 90 6.93 5.07 -7.86
C PHE A 90 8.05 4.73 -6.86
N LEU A 91 7.91 4.99 -5.56
CA LEU A 91 8.90 4.58 -4.57
C LEU A 91 9.24 3.07 -4.59
N TRP A 92 8.28 2.24 -4.99
CA TRP A 92 8.49 0.79 -5.15
C TRP A 92 8.92 0.39 -6.57
N LEU A 93 8.91 1.31 -7.54
CA LEU A 93 9.28 1.03 -8.93
C LEU A 93 10.73 0.52 -9.00
N TRP A 94 11.63 1.13 -8.24
CA TRP A 94 13.04 0.71 -8.18
C TRP A 94 13.25 -0.58 -7.39
N ALA A 95 12.30 -0.96 -6.52
CA ALA A 95 12.30 -2.25 -5.85
C ALA A 95 11.80 -3.40 -6.74
N THR A 96 11.07 -3.09 -7.82
CA THR A 96 10.41 -4.08 -8.67
C THR A 96 11.37 -5.07 -9.34
N PRO A 97 12.55 -4.67 -9.83
CA PRO A 97 13.57 -5.62 -10.32
C PRO A 97 14.00 -6.63 -9.26
N PHE A 98 14.11 -6.21 -7.99
CA PHE A 98 14.53 -7.09 -6.90
C PHE A 98 13.48 -8.18 -6.59
N TYR A 99 12.20 -7.95 -6.90
CA TYR A 99 11.16 -8.98 -6.75
C TYR A 99 11.44 -10.23 -7.58
N TRP A 100 12.11 -10.07 -8.73
CA TRP A 100 12.52 -11.20 -9.57
C TRP A 100 13.54 -12.12 -8.87
N ILE A 101 14.35 -11.55 -7.98
CA ILE A 101 15.39 -12.26 -7.22
C ILE A 101 14.83 -12.76 -5.89
N VAL A 102 13.98 -11.98 -5.24
CA VAL A 102 13.44 -12.30 -3.90
C VAL A 102 12.35 -13.35 -3.94
N ALA A 103 11.46 -13.32 -4.95
CA ALA A 103 10.36 -14.28 -5.08
C ALA A 103 10.79 -15.76 -4.99
N PRO A 104 11.82 -16.24 -5.73
CA PRO A 104 12.25 -17.63 -5.63
C PRO A 104 12.84 -17.94 -4.26
N LEU A 105 13.55 -16.99 -3.63
CA LEU A 105 14.12 -17.19 -2.30
C LEU A 105 13.02 -17.42 -1.26
N MET A 106 11.97 -16.60 -1.32
CA MET A 106 10.79 -16.78 -0.47
C MET A 106 10.07 -18.10 -0.76
N ARG A 107 9.96 -18.49 -2.04
CA ARG A 107 9.34 -19.77 -2.42
C ARG A 107 10.11 -20.98 -1.89
N ARG A 108 11.45 -20.94 -1.90
CA ARG A 108 12.36 -22.00 -1.44
C ARG A 108 12.36 -22.20 0.07
N MET A 109 12.02 -21.16 0.83
CA MET A 109 11.83 -21.26 2.27
C MET A 109 10.74 -22.26 2.65
N ARG A 110 9.80 -22.61 1.73
CA ARG A 110 8.67 -23.52 2.03
C ARG A 110 7.89 -23.09 3.29
N ALA A 111 7.95 -21.81 3.62
CA ALA A 111 7.30 -21.22 4.78
C ALA A 111 5.80 -21.09 4.54
N LEU A 112 5.05 -20.98 5.63
CA LEU A 112 3.65 -20.55 5.59
C LEU A 112 3.57 -19.05 5.86
N THR A 113 4.40 -18.55 6.79
CA THR A 113 4.42 -17.14 7.17
C THR A 113 5.83 -16.56 7.10
N THR A 114 5.92 -15.24 6.99
CA THR A 114 7.22 -14.55 7.09
C THR A 114 7.84 -14.71 8.49
N ALA A 115 7.06 -15.00 9.54
CA ALA A 115 7.60 -15.30 10.86
C ALA A 115 8.40 -16.63 10.87
N ASP A 116 8.02 -17.61 10.05
CA ASP A 116 8.76 -18.86 9.92
C ASP A 116 10.18 -18.63 9.38
N PHE A 117 10.37 -17.61 8.52
CA PHE A 117 11.70 -17.18 8.09
C PHE A 117 12.53 -16.70 9.28
N PHE A 118 11.97 -15.84 10.14
CA PHE A 118 12.70 -15.33 11.31
C PHE A 118 13.03 -16.42 12.31
N GLU A 119 12.16 -17.41 12.49
CA GLU A 119 12.43 -18.51 13.41
C GLU A 119 13.56 -19.41 12.90
N THR A 120 13.48 -19.77 11.63
CA THR A 120 14.45 -20.63 10.95
C THR A 120 15.81 -19.94 10.87
N ARG A 121 15.84 -18.64 10.57
CA ARG A 121 17.09 -17.87 10.46
C ARG A 121 17.67 -17.44 11.80
N PHE A 122 16.82 -17.10 12.77
CA PHE A 122 17.22 -16.48 14.04
C PHE A 122 16.74 -17.30 15.22
N ASN A 123 15.55 -17.05 15.77
CA ASN A 123 14.96 -17.83 16.87
C ASN A 123 13.44 -17.55 17.03
N GLY A 124 12.80 -18.31 17.92
CA GLY A 124 11.37 -18.17 18.24
C GLY A 124 10.97 -16.77 18.73
N PRO A 125 11.68 -16.16 19.71
CA PRO A 125 11.36 -14.80 20.16
C PRO A 125 11.36 -13.74 19.05
N THR A 126 12.33 -13.78 18.12
CA THR A 126 12.36 -12.87 16.97
C THR A 126 11.19 -13.12 16.01
N ALA A 127 10.76 -14.37 15.83
CA ALA A 127 9.58 -14.70 15.04
C ALA A 127 8.27 -14.20 15.69
N ILE A 128 8.16 -14.29 17.02
CA ILE A 128 7.01 -13.75 17.77
C ILE A 128 6.98 -12.22 17.68
N MET A 129 8.13 -11.55 17.85
CA MET A 129 8.26 -10.11 17.65
C MET A 129 7.77 -9.71 16.25
N TYR A 130 8.27 -10.40 15.22
CA TYR A 130 7.82 -10.16 13.85
C TYR A 130 6.32 -10.43 13.67
N SER A 131 5.76 -11.46 14.32
CA SER A 131 4.33 -11.78 14.21
C SER A 131 3.45 -10.66 14.73
N PHE A 132 3.77 -10.09 15.90
CA PHE A 132 3.05 -8.92 16.44
C PHE A 132 3.16 -7.71 15.51
N TYR A 133 4.37 -7.43 15.03
CA TYR A 133 4.62 -6.34 14.09
C TYR A 133 3.84 -6.53 12.77
N GLY A 134 3.84 -7.75 12.21
CA GLY A 134 3.16 -8.08 10.97
C GLY A 134 1.64 -7.96 11.11
N ILE A 135 1.07 -8.44 12.22
CA ILE A 135 -0.35 -8.28 12.55
C ILE A 135 -0.70 -6.79 12.67
N ALA A 136 0.10 -6.00 13.41
CA ALA A 136 -0.13 -4.57 13.59
C ALA A 136 -0.15 -3.84 12.24
N ILE A 137 0.80 -4.15 11.35
CA ILE A 137 0.82 -3.57 10.00
C ILE A 137 -0.39 -3.96 9.19
N SER A 138 -0.78 -5.24 9.20
CA SER A 138 -1.96 -5.69 8.46
C SER A 138 -3.23 -4.96 8.95
N ILE A 139 -3.37 -4.75 10.28
CA ILE A 139 -4.46 -3.94 10.85
C ILE A 139 -4.43 -2.52 10.28
N THR A 140 -3.27 -1.87 10.25
CA THR A 140 -3.16 -0.50 9.74
C THR A 140 -3.44 -0.41 8.24
N PHE A 141 -3.02 -1.40 7.43
CA PHE A 141 -3.35 -1.45 6.00
C PHE A 141 -4.84 -1.62 5.75
N ILE A 142 -5.50 -2.52 6.49
CA ILE A 142 -6.96 -2.71 6.39
C ILE A 142 -7.67 -1.41 6.80
N ALA A 143 -7.27 -0.80 7.92
CA ALA A 143 -7.87 0.43 8.42
C ALA A 143 -7.76 1.58 7.40
N GLY A 144 -6.55 1.79 6.84
CA GLY A 144 -6.30 2.85 5.87
C GLY A 144 -7.05 2.65 4.55
N GLY A 145 -7.06 1.42 4.03
CA GLY A 145 -7.79 1.09 2.81
C GLY A 145 -9.30 1.29 2.96
N LEU A 146 -9.87 0.86 4.09
CA LEU A 146 -11.29 1.04 4.40
C LEU A 146 -11.65 2.52 4.57
N PHE A 147 -10.83 3.28 5.30
CA PHE A 147 -11.04 4.72 5.49
C PHE A 147 -11.11 5.48 4.16
N GLY A 148 -10.08 5.32 3.31
CA GLY A 148 -10.00 6.01 2.03
C GLY A 148 -11.12 5.59 1.07
N THR A 149 -11.48 4.30 1.06
CA THR A 149 -12.59 3.81 0.23
C THR A 149 -13.93 4.35 0.69
N GLY A 150 -14.20 4.35 2.00
CA GLY A 150 -15.45 4.87 2.54
C GLY A 150 -15.69 6.31 2.09
N LYS A 151 -14.69 7.19 2.30
CA LYS A 151 -14.75 8.59 1.88
C LYS A 151 -15.04 8.75 0.39
N MET A 152 -14.48 7.87 -0.43
CA MET A 152 -14.70 7.92 -1.86
C MET A 152 -16.09 7.42 -2.29
N VAL A 153 -16.62 6.38 -1.64
CA VAL A 153 -17.99 5.94 -1.88
C VAL A 153 -18.96 7.07 -1.54
N ASP A 154 -18.74 7.74 -0.41
CA ASP A 154 -19.56 8.89 0.02
C ASP A 154 -19.53 10.03 -1.00
N ALA A 155 -18.34 10.42 -1.46
CA ALA A 155 -18.17 11.42 -2.53
C ALA A 155 -18.89 11.03 -3.83
N LEU A 156 -18.81 9.75 -4.25
CA LEU A 156 -19.48 9.25 -5.46
C LEU A 156 -21.01 9.19 -5.34
N THR A 157 -21.53 9.12 -4.11
CA THR A 157 -22.97 9.19 -3.82
C THR A 157 -23.50 10.61 -3.62
N GLY A 158 -22.66 11.64 -3.85
CA GLY A 158 -23.06 13.03 -3.63
C GLY A 158 -23.27 13.39 -2.15
N ASN A 159 -22.58 12.68 -1.23
CA ASN A 159 -22.73 12.80 0.22
C ASN A 159 -24.14 12.47 0.74
N GLU A 160 -24.94 11.69 -0.01
CA GLU A 160 -26.27 11.23 0.45
C GLU A 160 -26.16 10.25 1.64
N LEU A 161 -25.03 9.54 1.79
CA LEU A 161 -24.80 8.70 2.97
C LEU A 161 -24.69 9.51 4.26
N ASP A 162 -24.18 10.74 4.20
CA ASP A 162 -24.17 11.65 5.36
C ASP A 162 -25.58 12.05 5.78
N ARG A 163 -26.52 12.20 4.84
CA ARG A 163 -27.94 12.42 5.17
C ARG A 163 -28.54 11.21 5.89
N LEU A 164 -28.25 10.01 5.39
CA LEU A 164 -28.68 8.76 6.03
C LEU A 164 -28.09 8.59 7.43
N SER A 165 -26.84 9.04 7.66
CA SER A 165 -26.23 9.12 8.99
C SER A 165 -27.00 10.03 9.93
N VAL A 166 -27.43 11.21 9.46
CA VAL A 166 -28.22 12.15 10.25
C VAL A 166 -29.57 11.53 10.63
N GLU A 167 -30.24 10.87 9.68
CA GLU A 167 -31.54 10.24 9.88
C GLU A 167 -31.48 9.04 10.83
N ALA A 168 -30.47 8.18 10.67
CA ALA A 168 -30.28 7.00 11.50
C ALA A 168 -29.85 7.35 12.94
N ASN A 169 -29.17 8.50 13.12
CA ASN A 169 -28.69 9.04 14.39
C ASN A 169 -28.04 7.98 15.32
N ILE A 170 -27.22 7.12 14.74
CA ILE A 170 -26.52 6.06 15.48
C ILE A 170 -25.29 6.69 16.15
N MET A 171 -25.26 6.68 17.49
CA MET A 171 -24.11 7.12 18.27
C MET A 171 -23.15 5.95 18.46
N VAL A 172 -21.86 6.19 18.21
CA VAL A 172 -20.77 5.24 18.40
C VAL A 172 -19.71 5.84 19.32
N PRO A 173 -19.05 5.01 20.15
CA PRO A 173 -17.94 5.48 20.97
C PRO A 173 -16.76 5.89 20.07
N ALA A 174 -16.18 7.05 20.36
CA ALA A 174 -14.95 7.54 19.76
C ALA A 174 -13.91 7.80 20.85
N ALA A 175 -12.67 7.44 20.56
CA ALA A 175 -11.55 7.80 21.42
C ALA A 175 -10.94 9.09 20.91
N GLU A 176 -11.08 10.17 21.67
CA GLU A 176 -10.43 11.44 21.38
C GLU A 176 -9.23 11.62 22.30
N TRP A 177 -8.11 12.04 21.72
CA TRP A 177 -6.93 12.42 22.49
C TRP A 177 -7.09 13.86 22.95
N ASP A 178 -7.25 14.07 24.25
CA ASP A 178 -7.25 15.41 24.81
C ASP A 178 -5.81 15.92 24.87
N THR A 179 -5.50 16.91 24.03
CA THR A 179 -4.17 17.54 23.97
C THR A 179 -3.79 18.27 25.25
N THR A 180 -4.78 18.67 26.05
CA THR A 180 -4.60 19.43 27.30
C THR A 180 -4.30 18.49 28.46
N GLU A 181 -5.11 17.44 28.61
CA GLU A 181 -4.99 16.48 29.71
C GLU A 181 -4.01 15.33 29.40
N LYS A 182 -3.63 15.14 28.13
CA LYS A 182 -2.81 14.00 27.65
C LYS A 182 -3.43 12.65 28.03
N THR A 183 -4.75 12.58 28.03
CA THR A 183 -5.55 11.38 28.33
C THR A 183 -6.48 11.09 27.17
N PHE A 184 -6.82 9.81 27.00
CA PHE A 184 -7.87 9.41 26.06
C PHE A 184 -9.22 9.55 26.75
N HIS A 185 -10.10 10.35 26.18
CA HIS A 185 -11.50 10.41 26.57
C HIS A 185 -12.33 9.62 25.57
N ILE A 186 -13.16 8.71 26.08
CA ILE A 186 -14.14 8.01 25.25
C ILE A 186 -15.37 8.93 25.19
N THR A 187 -15.54 9.59 24.05
CA THR A 187 -16.70 10.42 23.73
C THR A 187 -17.69 9.63 22.89
N GLU A 188 -18.94 10.09 22.79
CA GLU A 188 -19.90 9.55 21.84
C GLU A 188 -19.95 10.47 20.62
N ARG A 189 -19.72 9.92 19.42
CA ARG A 189 -19.90 10.64 18.16
C ARG A 189 -20.93 9.96 17.29
N ARG A 190 -21.57 10.73 16.41
CA ARG A 190 -22.44 10.15 15.38
C ARG A 190 -21.61 9.33 14.39
N LEU A 191 -22.14 8.18 13.99
CA LEU A 191 -21.61 7.39 12.88
C LEU A 191 -21.62 8.25 11.61
N GLN A 192 -20.49 8.40 10.92
CA GLN A 192 -20.36 9.22 9.70
C GLN A 192 -20.89 8.46 8.48
N GLY A 193 -21.36 9.15 7.43
CA GLY A 193 -22.05 8.52 6.29
C GLY A 193 -21.23 7.42 5.62
N TYR A 194 -19.95 7.69 5.37
CA TYR A 194 -19.04 6.71 4.77
C TYR A 194 -18.82 5.43 5.60
N GLU A 195 -19.08 5.45 6.91
CA GLU A 195 -18.88 4.26 7.76
C GLU A 195 -19.91 3.16 7.46
N PHE A 196 -21.09 3.51 6.92
CA PHE A 196 -22.05 2.52 6.42
C PHE A 196 -21.49 1.74 5.22
N ALA A 197 -20.81 2.43 4.29
CA ALA A 197 -20.16 1.79 3.16
C ALA A 197 -19.04 0.85 3.63
N ILE A 198 -18.23 1.30 4.59
CA ILE A 198 -17.17 0.48 5.20
C ILE A 198 -17.74 -0.79 5.81
N LEU A 199 -18.83 -0.71 6.58
CA LEU A 199 -19.46 -1.87 7.20
C LEU A 199 -19.97 -2.87 6.15
N ALA A 200 -20.66 -2.39 5.10
CA ALA A 200 -21.18 -3.24 4.04
C ALA A 200 -20.06 -4.00 3.31
N VAL A 201 -18.99 -3.30 2.94
CA VAL A 201 -17.80 -3.87 2.29
C VAL A 201 -17.12 -4.87 3.21
N THR A 202 -17.01 -4.54 4.50
CA THR A 202 -16.36 -5.39 5.50
C THR A 202 -17.09 -6.70 5.70
N ILE A 203 -18.41 -6.67 5.87
CA ILE A 203 -19.23 -7.88 5.98
C ILE A 203 -18.97 -8.80 4.79
N MET A 204 -18.91 -8.24 3.58
CA MET A 204 -18.76 -9.06 2.39
C MET A 204 -17.40 -9.75 2.29
N PHE A 205 -16.28 -9.01 2.45
CA PHE A 205 -14.96 -9.64 2.35
C PHE A 205 -14.65 -10.58 3.50
N VAL A 206 -15.19 -10.30 4.70
CA VAL A 206 -15.10 -11.22 5.83
C VAL A 206 -15.82 -12.53 5.52
N ILE A 207 -17.04 -12.48 4.98
CA ILE A 207 -17.82 -13.69 4.66
C ILE A 207 -17.08 -14.58 3.66
N TYR A 208 -16.67 -14.03 2.51
CA TYR A 208 -16.05 -14.87 1.48
C TYR A 208 -14.60 -15.24 1.83
N GLY A 209 -13.85 -14.33 2.44
CA GLY A 209 -12.44 -14.50 2.80
C GLY A 209 -12.24 -15.56 3.88
N MET A 210 -13.02 -15.48 4.97
CA MET A 210 -12.99 -16.50 6.04
C MET A 210 -13.40 -17.87 5.52
N ALA A 211 -14.33 -17.92 4.58
CA ALA A 211 -14.85 -19.17 4.06
C ALA A 211 -13.84 -19.84 3.11
N GLY A 212 -13.26 -19.08 2.18
CA GLY A 212 -12.47 -19.60 1.06
C GLY A 212 -10.94 -19.51 1.18
N GLY A 213 -10.41 -18.76 2.15
CA GLY A 213 -8.96 -18.60 2.35
C GLY A 213 -8.22 -17.97 1.17
N LEU A 214 -6.89 -18.07 1.15
CA LEU A 214 -6.05 -17.42 0.15
C LEU A 214 -6.35 -17.90 -1.27
N GLY A 215 -6.79 -19.16 -1.42
CA GLY A 215 -7.20 -19.68 -2.72
C GLY A 215 -8.43 -18.98 -3.31
N ALA A 216 -9.40 -18.58 -2.48
CA ALA A 216 -10.51 -17.74 -2.93
C ALA A 216 -10.03 -16.33 -3.28
N ALA A 217 -9.23 -15.74 -2.39
CA ALA A 217 -8.64 -14.41 -2.57
C ALA A 217 -7.94 -14.29 -3.93
N ILE A 218 -7.10 -15.26 -4.31
CA ILE A 218 -6.38 -15.26 -5.59
C ILE A 218 -7.33 -15.28 -6.81
N ILE A 219 -8.47 -15.97 -6.70
CA ILE A 219 -9.45 -16.06 -7.80
C ILE A 219 -10.27 -14.77 -7.88
N THR A 220 -10.70 -14.23 -6.73
CA THR A 220 -11.41 -12.96 -6.69
C THR A 220 -10.51 -11.83 -7.16
N ASP A 221 -9.23 -11.84 -6.80
CA ASP A 221 -8.22 -10.87 -7.23
C ASP A 221 -7.99 -10.84 -8.74
N PHE A 222 -8.19 -11.97 -9.43
CA PHE A 222 -8.15 -12.00 -10.88
C PHE A 222 -9.27 -11.13 -11.49
N ILE A 223 -10.49 -11.28 -11.00
CA ILE A 223 -11.65 -10.51 -11.47
C ILE A 223 -11.56 -9.06 -10.99
N GLN A 224 -11.28 -8.87 -9.71
CA GLN A 224 -11.14 -7.57 -9.07
C GLN A 224 -10.00 -6.77 -9.71
N GLY A 225 -8.89 -7.42 -10.07
CA GLY A 225 -7.80 -6.76 -10.76
C GLY A 225 -8.15 -6.30 -12.18
N ILE A 226 -8.99 -7.04 -12.93
CA ILE A 226 -9.52 -6.54 -14.21
C ILE A 226 -10.37 -5.28 -13.98
N LEU A 227 -11.22 -5.28 -12.96
CA LEU A 227 -12.01 -4.11 -12.59
C LEU A 227 -11.12 -2.94 -12.16
N THR A 228 -10.05 -3.19 -11.41
CA THR A 228 -9.09 -2.15 -11.03
C THR A 228 -8.41 -1.52 -12.25
N ILE A 229 -8.07 -2.31 -13.28
CA ILE A 229 -7.53 -1.75 -14.54
C ILE A 229 -8.59 -0.88 -15.21
N VAL A 230 -9.85 -1.34 -15.30
CA VAL A 230 -10.94 -0.54 -15.87
C VAL A 230 -11.07 0.78 -15.11
N PHE A 231 -11.13 0.73 -13.78
CA PHE A 231 -11.11 1.89 -12.91
C PHE A 231 -9.97 2.87 -13.20
N SER A 232 -8.76 2.37 -13.45
CA SER A 232 -7.60 3.21 -13.71
C SER A 232 -7.66 4.00 -15.02
N PHE A 233 -8.36 3.49 -16.03
CA PHE A 233 -8.43 4.12 -17.34
C PHE A 233 -9.81 4.70 -17.66
N LEU A 234 -10.85 4.42 -16.85
CA LEU A 234 -12.23 4.80 -17.14
C LEU A 234 -12.39 6.32 -17.24
N LEU A 235 -11.84 7.08 -16.30
CA LEU A 235 -12.03 8.53 -16.22
C LEU A 235 -11.14 9.31 -17.21
N LEU A 236 -9.96 8.76 -17.51
CA LEU A 236 -8.91 9.39 -18.31
C LEU A 236 -9.41 10.00 -19.64
N PRO A 237 -10.03 9.24 -20.58
CA PRO A 237 -10.41 9.79 -21.88
C PRO A 237 -11.44 10.92 -21.78
N PHE A 238 -12.31 10.86 -20.76
CA PHE A 238 -13.39 11.83 -20.60
C PHE A 238 -12.92 13.13 -19.96
N VAL A 239 -12.03 13.07 -18.96
CA VAL A 239 -11.39 14.30 -18.43
C VAL A 239 -10.59 14.99 -19.52
N PHE A 240 -9.89 14.25 -20.38
CA PHE A 240 -9.18 14.84 -21.51
C PHE A 240 -10.11 15.48 -22.54
N TYR A 241 -11.33 14.97 -22.70
CA TYR A 241 -12.34 15.59 -23.55
C TYR A 241 -12.79 16.96 -23.00
N GLU A 242 -12.99 17.08 -21.68
CA GLU A 242 -13.40 18.33 -21.02
C GLU A 242 -12.37 19.46 -21.18
N ILE A 243 -11.08 19.13 -21.22
CA ILE A 243 -10.01 20.12 -21.43
C ILE A 243 -9.70 20.41 -22.91
N GLY A 244 -10.42 19.78 -23.86
CA GLY A 244 -10.20 19.98 -25.30
C GLY A 244 -9.11 19.11 -25.93
N GLY A 245 -8.66 18.06 -25.23
CA GLY A 245 -7.71 17.06 -25.72
C GLY A 245 -6.37 17.05 -24.98
N PHE A 246 -5.55 16.05 -25.28
CA PHE A 246 -4.29 15.81 -24.58
C PHE A 246 -3.27 16.96 -24.74
N GLY A 247 -3.20 17.58 -25.92
CA GLY A 247 -2.27 18.69 -26.21
C GLY A 247 -2.53 19.97 -25.41
N MET A 248 -3.74 20.12 -24.87
CA MET A 248 -4.12 21.30 -24.08
C MET A 248 -3.43 21.35 -22.72
N LEU A 249 -2.84 20.24 -22.25
CA LEU A 249 -2.01 20.22 -21.05
C LEU A 249 -0.86 21.23 -21.12
N HIS A 250 -0.30 21.50 -22.30
CA HIS A 250 0.84 22.41 -22.46
C HIS A 250 0.43 23.85 -22.79
N GLN A 251 -0.82 24.07 -23.20
CA GLN A 251 -1.28 25.34 -23.73
C GLN A 251 -1.99 26.21 -22.70
N GLN A 252 -2.50 25.62 -21.61
CA GLN A 252 -3.16 26.39 -20.57
C GLN A 252 -2.16 26.97 -19.56
N SER A 253 -2.33 28.26 -19.25
CA SER A 253 -1.56 29.03 -18.27
C SER A 253 -1.71 28.57 -16.82
N ASP A 254 -2.62 27.63 -16.57
CA ASP A 254 -3.06 27.24 -15.23
C ASP A 254 -2.12 26.21 -14.57
N LEU A 255 -1.28 25.52 -15.37
CA LEU A 255 -0.19 24.70 -14.82
C LEU A 255 0.98 25.59 -14.39
N LYS A 256 1.33 25.53 -13.09
CA LYS A 256 2.50 26.23 -12.55
C LYS A 256 3.79 25.71 -13.20
N GLN A 257 4.78 26.59 -13.29
CA GLN A 257 6.11 26.21 -13.80
C GLN A 257 6.66 25.01 -13.02
N GLY A 258 7.05 23.95 -13.75
CA GLY A 258 7.59 22.71 -13.20
C GLY A 258 6.56 21.64 -12.83
N MET A 259 5.25 21.87 -12.99
CA MET A 259 4.24 20.82 -12.75
C MET A 259 4.28 19.66 -13.75
N LEU A 260 4.95 19.82 -14.89
CA LEU A 260 5.19 18.72 -15.85
C LEU A 260 6.57 18.06 -15.67
N ASP A 261 7.38 18.54 -14.72
CA ASP A 261 8.68 17.96 -14.44
C ASP A 261 8.54 16.74 -13.50
N LEU A 262 9.25 15.66 -13.83
CA LEU A 262 9.21 14.43 -13.04
C LEU A 262 9.94 14.58 -11.69
N THR A 263 10.87 15.53 -11.58
CA THR A 263 11.57 15.88 -10.34
C THR A 263 11.79 17.37 -10.30
N VAL A 264 11.61 17.97 -9.14
CA VAL A 264 11.63 19.42 -8.97
C VAL A 264 13.00 19.88 -8.43
N SER A 265 13.48 21.06 -8.85
CA SER A 265 14.68 21.65 -8.27
C SER A 265 14.48 21.95 -6.78
N PRO A 266 15.52 21.95 -5.93
CA PRO A 266 15.37 22.19 -4.49
C PRO A 266 14.67 23.52 -4.14
N GLU A 267 14.85 24.55 -4.97
CA GLU A 267 14.25 25.88 -4.80
C GLU A 267 12.75 25.88 -5.10
N LEU A 268 12.34 25.23 -6.19
CA LEU A 268 10.92 25.10 -6.57
C LEU A 268 10.19 24.08 -5.69
N ALA A 269 10.88 23.05 -5.18
CA ALA A 269 10.33 22.12 -4.19
C ALA A 269 10.00 22.82 -2.86
N ALA A 270 10.76 23.86 -2.49
CA ALA A 270 10.51 24.64 -1.28
C ALA A 270 9.24 25.50 -1.39
N THR A 271 8.90 25.99 -2.59
CA THR A 271 7.69 26.79 -2.84
C THR A 271 6.44 25.93 -3.05
N MET A 272 6.59 24.71 -3.56
CA MET A 272 5.50 23.73 -3.74
C MET A 272 5.12 22.98 -2.45
N GLY A 273 5.90 23.13 -1.37
CA GLY A 273 5.63 22.48 -0.09
C GLY A 273 5.95 20.97 -0.04
N GLU A 274 6.40 20.38 -1.15
CA GLU A 274 6.78 18.95 -1.24
C GLU A 274 8.24 18.76 -1.73
N PRO A 275 9.09 18.05 -0.96
CA PRO A 275 10.52 17.96 -1.24
C PRO A 275 10.90 16.85 -2.24
N ILE A 276 10.21 16.72 -3.39
CA ILE A 276 10.49 15.65 -4.39
C ILE A 276 11.73 15.97 -5.25
N THR A 277 12.88 16.02 -4.58
CA THR A 277 14.20 16.16 -5.19
C THR A 277 14.76 14.78 -5.61
N PRO A 278 15.75 14.71 -6.51
CA PRO A 278 16.39 13.43 -6.86
C PRO A 278 16.97 12.67 -5.65
N PHE A 279 17.51 13.40 -4.67
CA PHE A 279 18.01 12.81 -3.42
C PHE A 279 16.88 12.24 -2.56
N TYR A 280 15.74 12.95 -2.47
CA TYR A 280 14.53 12.46 -1.81
C TYR A 280 14.06 11.15 -2.43
N VAL A 281 13.93 11.11 -3.75
CA VAL A 281 13.49 9.92 -4.50
C VAL A 281 14.41 8.72 -4.26
N CYS A 282 15.73 8.94 -4.24
CA CYS A 282 16.70 7.90 -3.96
C CYS A 282 16.54 7.32 -2.55
N MET A 283 16.49 8.19 -1.53
CA MET A 283 16.33 7.77 -0.14
C MET A 283 14.98 7.10 0.13
N LEU A 284 13.91 7.63 -0.46
CA LEU A 284 12.57 7.04 -0.38
C LEU A 284 12.58 5.62 -0.98
N SER A 285 13.22 5.44 -2.14
CA SER A 285 13.32 4.14 -2.83
C SER A 285 14.17 3.13 -2.06
N ILE A 286 15.26 3.56 -1.43
CA ILE A 286 16.10 2.70 -0.56
C ILE A 286 15.31 2.25 0.67
N THR A 287 14.60 3.19 1.31
CA THR A 287 13.75 2.91 2.48
C THR A 287 12.63 1.94 2.11
N ALA A 288 12.01 2.14 0.96
CA ALA A 288 11.02 1.25 0.39
C ALA A 288 11.60 -0.15 0.16
N LEU A 289 12.74 -0.26 -0.53
CA LEU A 289 13.36 -1.56 -0.79
C LEU A 289 13.66 -2.34 0.50
N ALA A 290 14.10 -1.65 1.55
CA ALA A 290 14.28 -2.26 2.87
C ALA A 290 12.94 -2.77 3.42
N GLY A 291 11.86 -1.97 3.34
CA GLY A 291 10.57 -2.25 3.95
C GLY A 291 9.59 -3.14 3.17
N ILE A 292 9.77 -3.39 1.87
CA ILE A 292 8.78 -4.19 1.10
C ILE A 292 8.82 -5.66 1.47
N VAL A 293 10.03 -6.24 1.48
CA VAL A 293 10.20 -7.70 1.52
C VAL A 293 9.74 -8.29 2.86
N ILE A 294 9.72 -7.45 3.89
CA ILE A 294 9.30 -7.80 5.24
C ILE A 294 7.78 -7.77 5.44
N GLN A 295 7.01 -7.27 4.47
CA GLN A 295 5.56 -7.23 4.60
C GLN A 295 4.97 -8.64 4.63
N PRO A 296 4.02 -8.94 5.54
CA PRO A 296 3.51 -10.29 5.75
C PRO A 296 3.00 -10.98 4.48
N HIS A 297 2.32 -10.21 3.62
CA HIS A 297 1.65 -10.76 2.45
C HIS A 297 2.61 -11.25 1.36
N ILE A 298 3.87 -10.78 1.36
CA ILE A 298 4.87 -11.14 0.34
C ILE A 298 5.15 -12.64 0.33
N MET A 299 5.09 -13.31 1.50
CA MET A 299 5.28 -14.76 1.57
C MET A 299 4.18 -15.50 0.78
N GLY A 300 2.92 -15.07 0.92
CA GLY A 300 1.80 -15.61 0.16
C GLY A 300 1.95 -15.34 -1.34
N VAL A 301 2.31 -14.10 -1.72
CA VAL A 301 2.50 -13.68 -3.12
C VAL A 301 3.61 -14.47 -3.81
N CYS A 302 4.67 -14.81 -3.10
CA CYS A 302 5.77 -15.59 -3.68
C CYS A 302 5.51 -17.10 -3.61
N GLY A 303 4.71 -17.55 -2.64
CA GLY A 303 4.60 -18.96 -2.26
C GLY A 303 3.38 -19.72 -2.81
N ALA A 304 2.32 -19.04 -3.25
CA ALA A 304 1.09 -19.69 -3.74
C ALA A 304 1.17 -20.24 -5.19
N GLY A 305 2.26 -19.93 -5.90
CA GLY A 305 2.53 -20.42 -7.25
C GLY A 305 2.99 -21.88 -7.29
N LYS A 306 2.70 -22.55 -8.43
CA LYS A 306 3.11 -23.95 -8.68
C LYS A 306 4.63 -24.13 -8.60
N THR A 307 5.38 -23.25 -9.25
CA THR A 307 6.85 -23.24 -9.26
C THR A 307 7.38 -21.88 -8.83
N GLU A 308 8.70 -21.80 -8.70
CA GLU A 308 9.40 -20.53 -8.45
C GLU A 308 9.18 -19.50 -9.57
N TYR A 309 8.96 -19.96 -10.80
CA TYR A 309 8.78 -19.07 -11.94
C TYR A 309 7.45 -18.33 -11.88
N GLU A 310 6.35 -18.97 -11.48
CA GLU A 310 5.07 -18.28 -11.31
C GLU A 310 5.14 -17.22 -10.22
N GLY A 311 5.87 -17.49 -9.13
CA GLY A 311 6.12 -16.50 -8.07
C GLY A 311 6.92 -15.31 -8.58
N ARG A 312 8.01 -15.54 -9.33
CA ARG A 312 8.82 -14.50 -9.98
C ARG A 312 8.00 -13.64 -10.93
N PHE A 313 7.34 -14.28 -11.89
CA PHE A 313 6.54 -13.60 -12.90
C PHE A 313 5.40 -12.83 -12.24
N GLY A 314 4.66 -13.48 -11.34
CA GLY A 314 3.53 -12.88 -10.66
C GLY A 314 3.92 -11.64 -9.88
N PHE A 315 4.92 -11.76 -8.99
CA PHE A 315 5.32 -10.66 -8.13
C PHE A 315 5.90 -9.48 -8.90
N THR A 316 6.78 -9.72 -9.89
CA THR A 316 7.39 -8.67 -10.70
C THR A 316 6.40 -8.02 -11.67
N VAL A 317 5.69 -8.82 -12.47
CA VAL A 317 4.80 -8.29 -13.52
C VAL A 317 3.54 -7.65 -12.92
N GLY A 318 2.99 -8.23 -11.85
CA GLY A 318 1.86 -7.63 -11.13
C GLY A 318 2.20 -6.23 -10.59
N ASN A 319 3.42 -6.04 -10.09
CA ASN A 319 3.89 -4.72 -9.66
C ASN A 319 4.13 -3.77 -10.85
N PHE A 320 4.63 -4.23 -11.99
CA PHE A 320 4.70 -3.36 -13.18
C PHE A 320 3.33 -2.92 -13.68
N LEU A 321 2.35 -3.84 -13.70
CA LEU A 321 0.97 -3.53 -14.07
C LEU A 321 0.39 -2.44 -13.16
N LYS A 322 0.66 -2.52 -11.85
CA LYS A 322 0.34 -1.47 -10.89
C LYS A 322 0.95 -0.11 -11.26
N ARG A 323 2.26 -0.08 -11.57
CA ARG A 323 2.94 1.18 -11.93
C ARG A 323 2.45 1.76 -13.25
N PHE A 324 2.05 0.92 -14.19
CA PHE A 324 1.41 1.37 -15.42
C PHE A 324 0.07 2.06 -15.15
N CYS A 325 -0.77 1.47 -14.28
CA CYS A 325 -2.05 2.07 -13.88
C CYS A 325 -1.87 3.42 -13.17
N THR A 326 -0.82 3.57 -12.34
CA THR A 326 -0.55 4.85 -11.65
C THR A 326 -0.22 5.98 -12.61
N VAL A 327 0.34 5.71 -13.79
CA VAL A 327 0.56 6.74 -14.83
C VAL A 327 -0.78 7.32 -15.27
N ALA A 328 -1.79 6.48 -15.52
CA ALA A 328 -3.12 6.95 -15.91
C ALA A 328 -3.76 7.84 -14.83
N TRP A 329 -3.62 7.49 -13.55
CA TRP A 329 -4.11 8.32 -12.45
C TRP A 329 -3.41 9.68 -12.39
N THR A 330 -2.09 9.74 -12.59
CA THR A 330 -1.34 11.00 -12.63
C THR A 330 -1.81 11.89 -13.78
N PHE A 331 -1.99 11.35 -15.00
CA PHE A 331 -2.48 12.15 -16.12
C PHE A 331 -3.94 12.57 -15.95
N THR A 332 -4.76 11.76 -15.28
CA THR A 332 -6.10 12.18 -14.85
C THR A 332 -6.01 13.37 -13.90
N GLY A 333 -5.13 13.32 -12.90
CA GLY A 333 -4.89 14.43 -11.97
C GLY A 333 -4.42 15.71 -12.67
N LEU A 334 -3.46 15.62 -13.59
CA LEU A 334 -2.99 16.77 -14.37
C LEU A 334 -4.12 17.40 -15.19
N ALA A 335 -4.94 16.58 -15.85
CA ALA A 335 -6.05 17.08 -16.63
C ALA A 335 -7.16 17.67 -15.73
N CYS A 336 -7.36 17.12 -14.53
CA CYS A 336 -8.25 17.74 -13.53
C CYS A 336 -7.75 19.12 -13.06
N ILE A 337 -6.44 19.34 -12.91
CA ILE A 337 -5.89 20.68 -12.57
C ILE A 337 -6.32 21.70 -13.63
N VAL A 338 -6.05 21.38 -14.90
CA VAL A 338 -6.41 22.21 -16.07
C VAL A 338 -7.92 22.46 -16.11
N TRP A 339 -8.74 21.43 -15.89
CA TRP A 339 -10.20 21.57 -15.94
C TRP A 339 -10.78 22.41 -14.80
N TYR A 340 -10.42 22.11 -13.55
CA TYR A 340 -11.01 22.75 -12.37
C TYR A 340 -10.46 24.16 -12.10
N MET A 341 -9.25 24.49 -12.57
CA MET A 341 -8.70 25.84 -12.48
C MET A 341 -9.08 26.72 -13.68
N GLY A 342 -9.33 26.13 -14.85
CA GLY A 342 -9.64 26.85 -16.07
C GLY A 342 -11.03 27.48 -16.13
N ASP A 343 -11.31 28.15 -17.26
CA ASP A 343 -12.54 28.91 -17.45
C ASP A 343 -13.82 28.08 -17.48
N ASN A 344 -13.74 26.82 -17.92
CA ASN A 344 -14.85 25.88 -18.00
C ASN A 344 -15.04 25.07 -16.70
N SER A 345 -14.46 25.54 -15.59
CA SER A 345 -14.51 24.84 -14.31
C SER A 345 -15.96 24.56 -13.86
N PRO A 346 -16.27 23.32 -13.43
CA PRO A 346 -17.58 23.02 -12.86
C PRO A 346 -17.83 23.81 -11.57
N LEU A 347 -16.80 24.18 -10.81
CA LEU A 347 -16.94 24.97 -9.58
C LEU A 347 -17.33 26.42 -9.88
N LYS A 348 -16.84 26.98 -10.99
CA LYS A 348 -17.16 28.35 -11.43
C LYS A 348 -18.59 28.43 -12.00
N THR A 349 -19.04 27.38 -12.66
CA THR A 349 -20.37 27.31 -13.29
C THR A 349 -21.46 26.79 -12.36
N SER A 350 -21.08 26.25 -11.19
CA SER A 350 -22.02 25.78 -10.18
C SER A 350 -22.89 26.92 -9.62
N PRO A 351 -24.21 26.69 -9.43
CA PRO A 351 -25.10 27.64 -8.78
C PRO A 351 -24.91 27.70 -7.25
N ASP A 352 -24.15 26.76 -6.66
CA ASP A 352 -23.90 26.72 -5.22
C ASP A 352 -22.83 27.76 -4.82
N PRO A 353 -23.12 28.71 -3.91
CA PRO A 353 -22.14 29.64 -3.38
C PRO A 353 -20.93 28.96 -2.72
N ALA A 354 -21.09 27.75 -2.17
CA ALA A 354 -19.99 27.01 -1.56
C ALA A 354 -18.94 26.59 -2.59
N ASP A 355 -19.36 26.09 -3.75
CA ASP A 355 -18.45 25.69 -4.84
C ASP A 355 -17.68 26.90 -5.39
N GLN A 356 -18.36 28.05 -5.53
CA GLN A 356 -17.72 29.29 -5.96
C GLN A 356 -16.69 29.79 -4.93
N ALA A 357 -16.99 29.65 -3.62
CA ALA A 357 -16.05 30.01 -2.57
C ALA A 357 -14.79 29.12 -2.59
N VAL A 358 -14.97 27.80 -2.84
CA VAL A 358 -13.83 26.89 -3.04
C VAL A 358 -13.01 27.34 -4.25
N TYR A 359 -13.64 27.60 -5.40
CA TYR A 359 -12.94 28.06 -6.61
C TYR A 359 -12.10 29.33 -6.36
N GLN A 360 -12.66 30.32 -5.66
CA GLN A 360 -11.92 31.53 -5.30
C GLN A 360 -10.74 31.25 -4.35
N SER A 361 -10.92 30.36 -3.38
CA SER A 361 -9.83 29.93 -2.49
C SER A 361 -8.70 29.24 -3.25
N LEU A 362 -9.03 28.40 -4.26
CA LEU A 362 -8.04 27.72 -5.10
C LEU A 362 -7.27 28.71 -5.97
N LEU A 363 -7.95 29.69 -6.58
CA LEU A 363 -7.30 30.77 -7.34
C LEU A 363 -6.41 31.63 -6.45
N LEU A 364 -6.88 31.97 -5.25
CA LEU A 364 -6.08 32.71 -4.26
C LEU A 364 -4.83 31.93 -3.87
N ARG A 365 -4.91 30.61 -3.70
CA ARG A 365 -3.74 29.75 -3.41
C ARG A 365 -2.72 29.73 -4.53
N ALA A 366 -3.18 29.89 -5.77
CA ALA A 366 -2.35 29.93 -6.97
C ALA A 366 -1.80 31.32 -7.30
N SER A 367 -2.36 32.39 -6.74
CA SER A 367 -1.97 33.76 -7.03
C SER A 367 -0.74 34.21 -6.24
N PRO A 368 0.02 35.21 -6.73
CA PRO A 368 1.11 35.83 -5.97
C PRO A 368 0.65 36.52 -4.66
N GLU A 369 -0.65 36.78 -4.52
CA GLU A 369 -1.23 37.41 -3.32
C GLU A 369 -1.20 36.46 -2.12
N TYR A 370 -1.14 35.14 -2.35
CA TYR A 370 -1.03 34.15 -1.28
C TYR A 370 0.13 34.45 -0.34
N ASP A 371 1.30 34.85 -0.87
CA ASP A 371 2.50 35.10 -0.06
C ASP A 371 2.34 36.30 0.88
N GLN A 372 1.42 37.22 0.57
CA GLN A 372 1.13 38.43 1.34
C GLN A 372 0.03 38.23 2.39
N LEU A 373 -0.65 37.08 2.39
CA LEU A 373 -1.70 36.77 3.36
C LEU A 373 -1.15 36.62 4.78
N SER A 374 -2.01 36.92 5.77
CA SER A 374 -1.74 36.61 7.17
C SER A 374 -1.57 35.09 7.38
N VAL A 375 -0.81 34.69 8.40
CA VAL A 375 -0.55 33.27 8.71
C VAL A 375 -1.85 32.49 8.89
N GLU A 376 -2.83 33.07 9.58
CA GLU A 376 -4.15 32.46 9.81
C GLU A 376 -4.89 32.21 8.49
N LYS A 377 -4.89 33.18 7.57
CA LYS A 377 -5.57 33.03 6.28
C LYS A 377 -4.85 32.03 5.38
N LYS A 378 -3.50 31.97 5.42
CA LYS A 378 -2.73 30.94 4.72
C LYS A 378 -3.15 29.53 5.17
N VAL A 379 -3.29 29.30 6.47
CA VAL A 379 -3.70 28.00 7.02
C VAL A 379 -5.10 27.60 6.53
N GLU A 380 -6.05 28.54 6.48
CA GLU A 380 -7.41 28.28 5.97
C GLU A 380 -7.43 27.94 4.48
N VAL A 381 -6.69 28.71 3.67
CA VAL A 381 -6.57 28.49 2.23
C VAL A 381 -5.87 27.15 1.96
N ASP A 382 -4.79 26.84 2.67
CA ASP A 382 -4.08 25.56 2.55
C ASP A 382 -4.91 24.36 3.00
N LYS A 383 -5.80 24.54 3.98
CA LYS A 383 -6.73 23.50 4.38
C LYS A 383 -7.74 23.23 3.26
N THR A 384 -8.33 24.28 2.71
CA THR A 384 -9.31 24.17 1.62
C THR A 384 -8.70 23.50 0.38
N ASP A 385 -7.50 23.90 -0.01
CA ASP A 385 -6.76 23.29 -1.13
C ASP A 385 -6.49 21.80 -0.90
N ARG A 386 -6.07 21.43 0.32
CA ARG A 386 -5.83 20.02 0.69
C ARG A 386 -7.10 19.18 0.68
N ASP A 387 -8.18 19.68 1.30
CA ASP A 387 -9.47 18.99 1.38
C ASP A 387 -10.08 18.80 -0.02
N PHE A 388 -9.88 19.77 -0.91
CA PHE A 388 -10.29 19.67 -2.31
C PHE A 388 -9.49 18.61 -3.08
N ALA A 389 -8.15 18.62 -2.95
CA ALA A 389 -7.26 17.66 -3.60
C ALA A 389 -7.64 16.20 -3.27
N ASP A 390 -8.02 15.91 -2.03
CA ASP A 390 -8.39 14.57 -1.57
C ASP A 390 -9.74 14.08 -2.15
N LYS A 391 -10.63 15.01 -2.53
CA LYS A 391 -11.94 14.70 -3.13
C LYS A 391 -11.92 14.73 -4.67
N LEU A 392 -10.90 15.33 -5.26
CA LEU A 392 -10.82 15.67 -6.68
C LEU A 392 -11.16 14.50 -7.62
N PHE A 393 -10.60 13.31 -7.37
CA PHE A 393 -10.86 12.15 -8.24
C PHE A 393 -12.34 11.73 -8.21
N GLY A 394 -12.94 11.69 -7.02
CA GLY A 394 -14.35 11.35 -6.84
C GLY A 394 -15.28 12.39 -7.44
N MET A 395 -14.97 13.68 -7.23
CA MET A 395 -15.72 14.79 -7.81
C MET A 395 -15.68 14.77 -9.33
N ALA A 396 -14.48 14.62 -9.92
CA ALA A 396 -14.34 14.54 -11.38
C ALA A 396 -15.12 13.36 -11.98
N ALA A 397 -15.12 12.20 -11.31
CA ALA A 397 -15.93 11.05 -11.72
C ALA A 397 -17.43 11.34 -11.64
N HIS A 398 -17.88 11.94 -10.54
CA HIS A 398 -19.28 12.31 -10.32
C HIS A 398 -19.76 13.35 -11.36
N ASP A 399 -18.92 14.31 -11.72
CA ASP A 399 -19.29 15.37 -12.65
C ASP A 399 -19.36 14.88 -14.11
N ILE A 400 -18.54 13.88 -14.46
CA ILE A 400 -18.37 13.41 -15.85
C ILE A 400 -19.22 12.17 -16.17
N LEU A 401 -19.10 11.10 -15.37
CA LEU A 401 -19.61 9.78 -15.73
C LEU A 401 -21.14 9.72 -15.91
N PRO A 402 -21.96 10.40 -15.09
CA PRO A 402 -23.42 10.42 -15.28
C PRO A 402 -23.86 11.05 -16.60
N ARG A 403 -23.06 11.99 -17.16
CA ARG A 403 -23.35 12.63 -18.45
C ARG A 403 -23.12 11.70 -19.64
N ILE A 404 -22.29 10.68 -19.46
CA ILE A 404 -21.89 9.75 -20.53
C ILE A 404 -22.88 8.59 -20.64
N ALA A 405 -23.06 7.83 -19.55
CA ALA A 405 -23.98 6.71 -19.52
C ALA A 405 -24.38 6.34 -18.08
N PRO A 406 -25.67 5.99 -17.86
CA PRO A 406 -26.10 5.43 -16.57
C PRO A 406 -25.39 4.09 -16.33
N GLY A 407 -24.93 3.83 -15.10
CA GLY A 407 -24.21 2.61 -14.73
C GLY A 407 -22.69 2.79 -14.61
N LEU A 408 -22.10 3.85 -15.19
CA LEU A 408 -20.65 4.05 -15.11
C LEU A 408 -20.16 4.39 -13.70
N ILE A 409 -20.97 5.08 -12.89
CA ILE A 409 -20.67 5.31 -11.47
C ILE A 409 -20.73 3.97 -10.72
N GLY A 410 -21.71 3.13 -10.98
CA GLY A 410 -21.82 1.79 -10.39
C GLY A 410 -20.65 0.88 -10.77
N LEU A 411 -20.17 0.96 -12.02
CA LEU A 411 -18.96 0.26 -12.46
C LEU A 411 -17.71 0.79 -11.76
N LEU A 412 -17.57 2.11 -11.64
CA LEU A 412 -16.47 2.73 -10.91
C LEU A 412 -16.48 2.31 -9.42
N LEU A 413 -17.65 2.36 -8.76
CA LEU A 413 -17.83 1.91 -7.38
C LEU A 413 -17.51 0.42 -7.23
N ALA A 414 -18.02 -0.45 -8.09
CA ALA A 414 -17.71 -1.88 -8.05
C ALA A 414 -16.20 -2.13 -8.14
N SER A 415 -15.51 -1.38 -9.00
CA SER A 415 -14.07 -1.49 -9.23
C SER A 415 -13.25 -0.89 -8.08
N LEU A 416 -13.75 0.16 -7.44
CA LEU A 416 -13.18 0.74 -6.24
C LEU A 416 -13.26 -0.21 -5.05
N LEU A 417 -14.45 -0.77 -4.81
CA LEU A 417 -14.70 -1.74 -3.75
C LEU A 417 -13.87 -3.00 -3.99
N ALA A 418 -13.72 -3.43 -5.25
CA ALA A 418 -12.85 -4.54 -5.64
C ALA A 418 -11.40 -4.36 -5.19
N ALA A 419 -10.81 -3.18 -5.38
CA ALA A 419 -9.42 -2.92 -5.02
C ALA A 419 -9.17 -3.01 -3.50
N VAL A 420 -10.03 -2.38 -2.67
CA VAL A 420 -9.86 -2.43 -1.21
C VAL A 420 -10.10 -3.81 -0.62
N MET A 421 -11.08 -4.55 -1.16
CA MET A 421 -11.44 -5.86 -0.64
C MET A 421 -10.37 -6.90 -0.94
N SER A 422 -9.76 -6.86 -2.13
CA SER A 422 -8.61 -7.68 -2.49
C SER A 422 -7.46 -7.52 -1.46
N THR A 423 -7.08 -6.27 -1.20
CA THR A 423 -6.01 -5.95 -0.25
C THR A 423 -6.40 -6.37 1.18
N SER A 424 -7.61 -6.05 1.61
CA SER A 424 -8.07 -6.30 2.98
C SER A 424 -8.23 -7.80 3.28
N ASP A 425 -8.74 -8.58 2.33
CA ASP A 425 -8.87 -10.03 2.45
C ASP A 425 -7.50 -10.71 2.55
N ALA A 426 -6.55 -10.35 1.67
CA ALA A 426 -5.19 -10.88 1.72
C ALA A 426 -4.52 -10.57 3.08
N GLN A 427 -4.62 -9.34 3.57
CA GLN A 427 -4.05 -8.94 4.86
C GLN A 427 -4.72 -9.66 6.03
N MET A 428 -6.05 -9.82 6.01
CA MET A 428 -6.81 -10.57 7.02
C MET A 428 -6.36 -12.02 7.09
N ILE A 429 -6.31 -12.73 5.96
CA ILE A 429 -5.92 -14.13 5.92
C ILE A 429 -4.49 -14.29 6.42
N ILE A 430 -3.54 -13.50 5.92
CA ILE A 430 -2.12 -13.65 6.25
C ILE A 430 -1.83 -13.33 7.72
N SER A 431 -2.41 -12.26 8.25
CA SER A 431 -2.25 -11.89 9.66
C SER A 431 -2.91 -12.89 10.62
N SER A 432 -4.03 -13.50 10.23
CA SER A 432 -4.62 -14.60 10.99
C SER A 432 -3.70 -15.83 11.03
N GLY A 433 -2.91 -16.04 9.98
CA GLY A 433 -1.87 -17.07 9.91
C GLY A 433 -0.69 -16.78 10.84
N LEU A 434 -0.21 -15.53 10.88
CA LEU A 434 0.81 -15.09 11.84
C LEU A 434 0.36 -15.35 13.29
N PHE A 435 -0.90 -15.03 13.61
CA PHE A 435 -1.42 -15.33 14.95
C PHE A 435 -1.52 -16.83 15.19
N THR A 436 -2.13 -17.57 14.27
CA THR A 436 -2.48 -18.98 14.50
C THR A 436 -1.26 -19.89 14.52
N GLU A 437 -0.37 -19.76 13.53
CA GLU A 437 0.79 -20.65 13.37
C GLU A 437 1.97 -20.24 14.26
N ASN A 438 2.21 -18.95 14.43
CA ASN A 438 3.41 -18.47 15.12
C ASN A 438 3.18 -18.12 16.59
N ILE A 439 1.95 -17.82 17.00
CA ILE A 439 1.61 -17.50 18.40
C ILE A 439 0.75 -18.61 19.01
N TYR A 440 -0.45 -18.86 18.50
CA TYR A 440 -1.43 -19.73 19.14
C TYR A 440 -0.99 -21.20 19.19
N ARG A 441 -0.59 -21.78 18.04
CA ARG A 441 -0.13 -23.18 17.93
C ARG A 441 1.10 -23.46 18.80
N LYS A 442 2.00 -22.48 18.93
CA LYS A 442 3.29 -22.65 19.61
C LYS A 442 3.23 -22.32 21.10
N CYS A 443 2.53 -21.26 21.48
CA CYS A 443 2.53 -20.73 22.86
C CYS A 443 1.28 -21.11 23.65
N ILE A 444 0.13 -21.29 23.01
CA ILE A 444 -1.17 -21.41 23.70
C ILE A 444 -1.69 -22.86 23.66
N ALA A 445 -1.92 -23.42 22.47
CA ALA A 445 -2.51 -24.75 22.32
C ALA A 445 -1.72 -25.60 21.32
N LYS A 446 -0.86 -26.46 21.87
CA LYS A 446 0.00 -27.39 21.11
C LYS A 446 -0.77 -28.67 20.73
N ASN A 447 -0.39 -29.28 19.60
CA ASN A 447 -0.85 -30.60 19.14
C ASN A 447 -2.38 -30.76 19.01
N LYS A 448 -3.09 -29.71 18.59
CA LYS A 448 -4.52 -29.80 18.24
C LYS A 448 -4.72 -30.29 16.79
N SER A 449 -5.95 -30.63 16.44
CA SER A 449 -6.29 -31.07 15.08
C SER A 449 -6.18 -29.91 14.07
N GLN A 450 -5.96 -30.21 12.79
CA GLN A 450 -5.91 -29.16 11.75
C GLN A 450 -7.22 -28.36 11.69
N ARG A 451 -8.36 -29.02 11.90
CA ARG A 451 -9.68 -28.37 11.97
C ARG A 451 -9.76 -27.34 13.11
N HIS A 452 -9.13 -27.61 14.25
CA HIS A 452 -9.05 -26.66 15.37
C HIS A 452 -8.32 -25.39 14.93
N TYR A 453 -7.12 -25.55 14.37
CA TYR A 453 -6.31 -24.40 13.96
C TYR A 453 -6.95 -23.61 12.82
N LEU A 454 -7.65 -24.26 11.89
CA LEU A 454 -8.44 -23.57 10.86
C LEU A 454 -9.51 -22.65 11.45
N TRP A 455 -10.25 -23.11 12.46
CA TRP A 455 -11.25 -22.27 13.13
C TRP A 455 -10.64 -21.13 13.95
N VAL A 456 -9.50 -21.38 14.60
CA VAL A 456 -8.74 -20.33 15.28
C VAL A 456 -8.28 -19.27 14.29
N GLY A 457 -7.79 -19.66 13.10
CA GLY A 457 -7.43 -18.72 12.03
C GLY A 457 -8.60 -17.87 11.58
N ARG A 458 -9.77 -18.48 11.36
CA ARG A 458 -11.00 -17.76 11.01
C ARG A 458 -11.39 -16.73 12.08
N ILE A 459 -11.40 -17.12 13.36
CA ILE A 459 -11.74 -16.21 14.47
C ILE A 459 -10.69 -15.10 14.59
N ALA A 460 -9.40 -15.43 14.46
CA ALA A 460 -8.33 -14.44 14.51
C ALA A 460 -8.45 -13.41 13.38
N GLY A 461 -8.78 -13.84 12.16
CA GLY A 461 -9.05 -12.93 11.04
C GLY A 461 -10.18 -11.96 11.35
N LEU A 462 -11.30 -12.45 11.90
CA LEU A 462 -12.43 -11.60 12.32
C LEU A 462 -12.02 -10.58 13.39
N VAL A 463 -11.28 -11.00 14.41
CA VAL A 463 -10.77 -10.10 15.46
C VAL A 463 -9.86 -9.02 14.87
N ILE A 464 -8.97 -9.39 13.95
CA ILE A 464 -8.06 -8.45 13.29
C ILE A 464 -8.83 -7.40 12.49
N VAL A 465 -9.87 -7.80 11.77
CA VAL A 465 -10.74 -6.86 11.03
C VAL A 465 -11.50 -5.95 11.99
N ILE A 466 -12.02 -6.45 13.12
CA ILE A 466 -12.66 -5.62 14.14
C ILE A 466 -11.68 -4.57 14.69
N LEU A 467 -10.44 -4.96 14.98
CA LEU A 467 -9.40 -4.03 15.41
C LEU A 467 -9.07 -2.99 14.34
N ALA A 468 -9.08 -3.38 13.05
CA ALA A 468 -8.87 -2.46 11.94
C ALA A 468 -10.03 -1.47 11.78
N LEU A 469 -11.28 -1.90 11.98
CA LEU A 469 -12.44 -1.01 12.01
C LEU A 469 -12.34 0.00 13.15
N ILE A 470 -11.94 -0.44 14.35
CA ILE A 470 -11.72 0.48 15.48
C ILE A 470 -10.62 1.48 15.15
N LEU A 471 -9.47 1.02 14.64
CA LEU A 471 -8.37 1.90 14.27
C LEU A 471 -8.75 2.88 13.15
N GLN A 472 -9.56 2.46 12.18
CA GLN A 472 -10.05 3.32 11.11
C GLN A 472 -10.84 4.51 11.62
N THR A 473 -11.51 4.40 12.78
CA THR A 473 -12.27 5.54 13.36
C THR A 473 -11.38 6.67 13.86
N THR A 474 -10.07 6.44 14.06
CA THR A 474 -9.13 7.46 14.55
C THR A 474 -8.47 8.23 13.40
N PHE A 475 -8.68 7.81 12.15
CA PHE A 475 -8.08 8.47 10.99
C PHE A 475 -8.89 9.71 10.60
N THR A 476 -8.18 10.84 10.47
CA THR A 476 -8.75 12.12 10.02
C THR A 476 -8.25 12.52 8.63
N ASP A 477 -7.02 12.11 8.27
CA ASP A 477 -6.36 12.38 6.99
C ASP A 477 -5.83 11.08 6.37
N ILE A 478 -6.10 10.88 5.06
CA ILE A 478 -5.71 9.68 4.30
C ILE A 478 -4.18 9.56 4.17
N ILE A 479 -3.47 10.67 4.04
CA ILE A 479 -2.03 10.70 3.79
C ILE A 479 -1.23 10.49 5.09
N ASP A 480 -1.69 10.99 6.23
CA ASP A 480 -1.00 10.77 7.51
C ASP A 480 -1.08 9.31 7.97
N ALA A 481 -2.19 8.63 7.64
CA ALA A 481 -2.29 7.18 7.78
C ALA A 481 -1.21 6.45 6.94
N LEU A 482 -1.02 6.84 5.68
CA LEU A 482 -0.02 6.26 4.78
C LEU A 482 1.42 6.52 5.25
N LYS A 483 1.74 7.73 5.74
CA LYS A 483 3.09 8.07 6.25
C LYS A 483 3.51 7.19 7.42
N THR A 484 2.57 6.88 8.32
CA THR A 484 2.83 6.01 9.48
C THR A 484 3.08 4.56 9.03
N ILE A 485 2.34 4.08 8.03
CA ILE A 485 2.45 2.72 7.48
C ILE A 485 3.81 2.48 6.78
N VAL A 486 4.36 3.48 6.10
CA VAL A 486 5.57 3.31 5.26
C VAL A 486 6.88 3.40 6.06
N LYS A 487 6.94 4.16 7.16
CA LYS A 487 8.19 4.41 7.91
C LYS A 487 8.59 3.24 8.83
N THR A 488 7.62 2.58 9.47
CA THR A 488 7.88 1.49 10.44
C THR A 488 8.54 0.24 9.84
N PRO A 489 8.21 -0.22 8.61
CA PRO A 489 8.77 -1.45 8.05
C PRO A 489 10.26 -1.47 7.76
N ALA A 490 10.84 -0.32 7.41
CA ALA A 490 12.25 -0.25 7.04
C ALA A 490 13.19 -0.71 8.17
N CYS A 491 12.82 -0.48 9.44
CA CYS A 491 13.65 -0.82 10.60
C CYS A 491 13.89 -2.33 10.74
N ILE A 492 12.86 -3.15 10.52
CA ILE A 492 12.99 -4.62 10.58
C ILE A 492 13.47 -5.18 9.24
N GLY A 493 13.07 -4.55 8.14
CA GLY A 493 13.40 -4.99 6.79
C GLY A 493 14.90 -5.12 6.49
N ILE A 494 15.73 -4.24 7.08
CA ILE A 494 17.20 -4.35 7.05
C ILE A 494 17.66 -5.75 7.47
N SER A 495 17.09 -6.27 8.56
CA SER A 495 17.48 -7.56 9.13
C SER A 495 17.12 -8.75 8.26
N LEU A 496 16.05 -8.64 7.46
CA LEU A 496 15.69 -9.68 6.50
C LEU A 496 16.72 -9.71 5.36
N TRP A 497 17.08 -8.56 4.78
CA TRP A 497 18.08 -8.47 3.72
C TRP A 497 19.45 -9.01 4.17
N PHE A 498 19.94 -8.58 5.33
CA PHE A 498 21.17 -9.13 5.89
C PHE A 498 21.03 -10.61 6.28
N GLY A 499 19.86 -11.05 6.74
CA GLY A 499 19.59 -12.45 7.04
C GLY A 499 19.73 -13.37 5.82
N ILE A 500 19.27 -12.92 4.65
CA ILE A 500 19.37 -13.64 3.37
C ILE A 500 20.82 -13.70 2.86
N VAL A 501 21.62 -12.66 3.08
CA VAL A 501 22.93 -12.52 2.42
C VAL A 501 24.12 -12.85 3.32
N TRP A 502 24.05 -12.52 4.61
CA TRP A 502 25.19 -12.49 5.51
C TRP A 502 25.02 -13.43 6.71
N ARG A 503 25.90 -14.43 6.80
CA ARG A 503 25.87 -15.45 7.88
C ARG A 503 26.10 -14.85 9.27
N ARG A 504 26.85 -13.74 9.34
CA ARG A 504 27.22 -13.13 10.63
C ARG A 504 26.10 -12.31 11.25
N TRP A 505 25.09 -11.88 10.47
CA TRP A 505 23.93 -11.19 11.02
C TRP A 505 23.19 -12.13 11.98
N ASN A 506 23.18 -11.81 13.28
CA ASN A 506 22.66 -12.70 14.31
C ASN A 506 21.45 -12.09 15.02
N VAL A 507 20.86 -12.83 15.97
CA VAL A 507 19.66 -12.41 16.72
C VAL A 507 19.85 -11.04 17.36
N ILE A 508 21.00 -10.79 17.99
CA ILE A 508 21.25 -9.55 18.71
C ILE A 508 21.34 -8.37 17.73
N SER A 509 21.96 -8.57 16.56
CA SER A 509 21.94 -7.59 15.48
C SER A 509 20.53 -7.23 15.03
N VAL A 510 19.60 -8.21 14.94
CA VAL A 510 18.20 -7.93 14.57
C VAL A 510 17.54 -6.98 15.57
N TRP A 511 17.63 -7.32 16.86
CA TRP A 511 17.03 -6.53 17.93
C TRP A 511 17.67 -5.15 18.04
N VAL A 512 19.00 -5.06 18.05
CA VAL A 512 19.71 -3.78 18.18
C VAL A 512 19.44 -2.91 16.97
N SER A 513 19.55 -3.44 15.74
CA SER A 513 19.27 -2.68 14.51
C SER A 513 17.85 -2.12 14.51
N THR A 514 16.86 -2.96 14.88
CA THR A 514 15.45 -2.56 14.94
C THR A 514 15.22 -1.48 16.00
N ILE A 515 15.72 -1.67 17.22
CA ILE A 515 15.55 -0.72 18.33
C ILE A 515 16.27 0.58 18.01
N THR A 516 17.51 0.54 17.49
CA THR A 516 18.23 1.74 17.05
C THR A 516 17.44 2.49 15.99
N GLY A 517 16.90 1.80 14.97
CA GLY A 517 16.08 2.43 13.94
C GLY A 517 14.87 3.16 14.53
N ILE A 518 14.11 2.50 15.41
CA ILE A 518 12.93 3.08 16.06
C ILE A 518 13.31 4.28 16.95
N VAL A 519 14.33 4.15 17.78
CA VAL A 519 14.77 5.21 18.71
C VAL A 519 15.31 6.42 17.94
N VAL A 520 16.15 6.19 16.93
CA VAL A 520 16.67 7.28 16.10
C VAL A 520 15.54 7.96 15.36
N TRP A 521 14.63 7.20 14.74
CA TRP A 521 13.45 7.76 14.08
C TRP A 521 12.62 8.64 15.03
N TYR A 522 12.36 8.16 16.26
CA TYR A 522 11.64 8.92 17.27
C TYR A 522 12.37 10.24 17.62
N ILE A 523 13.68 10.19 17.83
CA ILE A 523 14.48 11.38 18.16
C ILE A 523 14.45 12.40 17.01
N VAL A 524 14.69 11.97 15.77
CA VAL A 524 14.74 12.89 14.61
C VAL A 524 13.36 13.43 14.22
N ALA A 525 12.28 12.70 14.53
CA ALA A 525 10.92 13.11 14.21
C ALA A 525 10.31 14.04 15.28
N PHE A 526 10.55 13.77 16.57
CA PHE A 526 9.88 14.47 17.67
C PHE A 526 10.78 15.40 18.50
N HIS A 527 12.10 15.29 18.38
CA HIS A 527 13.07 16.11 19.11
C HIS A 527 14.02 16.88 18.17
N ALA A 528 13.51 17.29 17.01
CA ALA A 528 14.27 18.05 16.02
C ALA A 528 14.71 19.43 16.56
N ASP A 529 13.96 20.01 17.48
CA ASP A 529 14.26 21.28 18.18
C ASP A 529 15.56 21.23 19.00
N THR A 530 15.72 20.13 19.73
CA THR A 530 16.92 19.88 20.55
C THR A 530 18.12 19.63 19.64
N LEU A 531 17.93 18.89 18.55
CA LEU A 531 18.98 18.65 17.55
C LEU A 531 19.41 19.94 16.85
N TYR A 532 18.46 20.79 16.45
CA TYR A 532 18.73 22.08 15.83
C TYR A 532 19.55 22.98 16.77
N SER A 533 19.12 23.08 18.02
CA SER A 533 19.74 23.93 19.05
C SER A 533 21.13 23.42 19.49
N SER A 534 21.42 22.12 19.32
CA SER A 534 22.72 21.54 19.65
C SER A 534 23.86 21.98 18.73
N GLY A 535 23.54 22.47 17.52
CA GLY A 535 24.54 22.81 16.49
C GLY A 535 25.33 21.62 15.93
N LEU A 536 25.01 20.38 16.32
CA LEU A 536 25.71 19.17 15.88
C LEU A 536 25.40 18.80 14.42
N LEU A 537 24.23 19.20 13.92
CA LEU A 537 23.76 18.88 12.57
C LEU A 537 23.65 20.16 11.72
N PRO A 538 23.95 20.09 10.42
CA PRO A 538 23.80 21.24 9.53
C PRO A 538 22.37 21.76 9.48
N GLU A 539 22.18 23.09 9.49
CA GLU A 539 20.86 23.73 9.39
C GLU A 539 20.09 23.30 8.12
N SER A 540 20.81 22.96 7.04
CA SER A 540 20.22 22.46 5.80
C SER A 540 19.40 21.18 5.95
N MET A 541 19.62 20.42 7.03
CA MET A 541 18.86 19.21 7.37
C MET A 541 17.46 19.51 7.90
N PHE A 542 17.22 20.75 8.35
CA PHE A 542 15.99 21.16 8.99
C PHE A 542 15.12 21.95 8.03
N LYS A 543 13.81 21.79 8.16
CA LYS A 543 12.80 22.60 7.48
C LYS A 543 12.48 23.85 8.31
N SER A 544 12.48 23.71 9.63
CA SER A 544 12.34 24.78 10.60
C SER A 544 13.14 24.42 11.87
N ALA A 545 13.25 25.36 12.82
CA ALA A 545 13.92 25.10 14.10
C ALA A 545 13.26 23.97 14.93
N ILE A 546 12.08 23.48 14.55
CA ILE A 546 11.34 22.42 15.24
C ILE A 546 11.07 21.18 14.38
N GLU A 547 11.43 21.19 13.09
CA GLU A 547 11.07 20.14 12.15
C GLU A 547 12.26 19.76 11.25
N MET A 548 12.66 18.49 11.29
CA MET A 548 13.70 17.94 10.42
C MET A 548 13.11 17.44 9.10
N LYS A 549 13.78 17.65 7.96
CA LYS A 549 13.30 17.16 6.66
C LYS A 549 13.26 15.62 6.63
N ASP A 550 12.18 15.05 6.08
CA ASP A 550 11.95 13.61 5.99
C ASP A 550 13.12 12.80 5.41
N VAL A 551 13.80 13.31 4.38
CA VAL A 551 14.94 12.62 3.74
C VAL A 551 16.07 12.36 4.73
N TRP A 552 16.36 13.35 5.56
CA TRP A 552 17.41 13.24 6.54
C TRP A 552 16.99 12.38 7.73
N GLN A 553 15.71 12.41 8.10
CA GLN A 553 15.18 11.43 9.05
C GLN A 553 15.41 10.00 8.54
N MET A 554 15.04 9.70 7.29
CA MET A 554 15.25 8.40 6.64
C MET A 554 16.72 7.99 6.62
N PHE A 555 17.59 8.92 6.22
CA PHE A 555 19.02 8.68 6.19
C PHE A 555 19.58 8.34 7.58
N CYS A 556 19.24 9.13 8.60
CA CYS A 556 19.73 8.95 9.96
C CYS A 556 19.31 7.60 10.55
N PHE A 557 18.01 7.26 10.53
CA PHE A 557 17.56 6.02 11.17
C PHE A 557 18.04 4.78 10.41
N MET A 558 18.07 4.79 9.08
CA MET A 558 18.55 3.65 8.31
C MET A 558 20.04 3.42 8.47
N SER A 559 20.85 4.48 8.35
CA SER A 559 22.30 4.37 8.46
C SER A 559 22.71 3.91 9.85
N LEU A 560 22.17 4.52 10.91
CA LEU A 560 22.49 4.13 12.28
C LEU A 560 21.99 2.74 12.65
N ALA A 561 20.81 2.33 12.16
CA ALA A 561 20.32 0.96 12.36
C ALA A 561 21.21 -0.09 11.67
N VAL A 562 21.68 0.19 10.46
CA VAL A 562 22.63 -0.70 9.75
C VAL A 562 23.96 -0.74 10.48
N LEU A 563 24.53 0.42 10.82
CA LEU A 563 25.83 0.52 11.50
C LEU A 563 25.82 -0.16 12.87
N SER A 564 24.77 0.05 13.68
CA SER A 564 24.64 -0.59 15.00
C SER A 564 24.51 -2.11 14.87
N GLY A 565 23.70 -2.59 13.92
CA GLY A 565 23.55 -4.02 13.65
C GLY A 565 24.83 -4.68 13.15
N ILE A 566 25.58 -4.02 12.25
CA ILE A 566 26.90 -4.46 11.78
C ILE A 566 27.87 -4.53 12.95
N LEU A 567 28.02 -3.45 13.72
CA LEU A 567 28.92 -3.40 14.87
C LEU A 567 28.64 -4.53 15.86
N VAL A 568 27.37 -4.70 16.24
CA VAL A 568 26.94 -5.77 17.16
C VAL A 568 27.20 -7.15 16.58
N SER A 569 27.03 -7.37 15.27
CA SER A 569 27.32 -8.67 14.64
C SER A 569 28.80 -9.07 14.75
N PHE A 570 29.70 -8.07 14.84
CA PHE A 570 31.12 -8.31 15.05
C PHE A 570 31.45 -8.57 16.51
N LEU A 571 30.77 -7.88 17.43
CA LEU A 571 30.97 -7.96 18.89
C LEU A 571 30.30 -9.17 19.56
N THR A 572 29.33 -9.80 18.91
CA THR A 572 28.54 -10.87 19.51
C THR A 572 28.79 -12.24 18.86
N PRO A 573 28.54 -13.35 19.58
CA PRO A 573 28.75 -14.69 19.05
C PRO A 573 27.92 -14.98 17.79
N ARG A 574 28.49 -15.81 16.91
CA ARG A 574 27.78 -16.32 15.74
C ARG A 574 26.69 -17.31 16.17
N GLN A 575 25.65 -17.45 15.35
CA GLN A 575 24.73 -18.57 15.49
C GLN A 575 25.43 -19.89 15.14
N SER A 576 24.85 -21.00 15.61
CA SER A 576 25.44 -22.32 15.38
C SER A 576 25.59 -22.61 13.88
N PRO A 577 26.73 -23.15 13.44
CA PRO A 577 26.96 -23.48 12.03
C PRO A 577 25.86 -24.36 11.44
N GLU A 578 25.36 -25.33 12.20
CA GLU A 578 24.35 -26.29 11.77
C GLU A 578 23.03 -25.60 11.42
N LYS A 579 22.63 -24.60 12.23
CA LYS A 579 21.42 -23.83 11.98
C LYS A 579 21.57 -22.96 10.73
N LEU A 580 22.72 -22.31 10.58
CA LEU A 580 23.00 -21.50 9.40
C LEU A 580 23.08 -22.37 8.14
N ASP A 581 23.79 -23.49 8.18
CA ASP A 581 23.88 -24.44 7.07
C ASP A 581 22.50 -24.95 6.65
N HIS A 582 21.64 -25.30 7.61
CA HIS A 582 20.27 -25.69 7.33
C HIS A 582 19.49 -24.57 6.62
N PHE A 583 19.52 -23.35 7.16
CA PHE A 583 18.83 -22.20 6.59
C PHE A 583 19.29 -21.86 5.16
N TYR A 584 20.61 -21.75 4.94
CA TYR A 584 21.14 -21.42 3.62
C TYR A 584 20.94 -22.56 2.63
N ARG A 585 21.01 -23.82 3.08
CA ARG A 585 20.65 -24.97 2.24
C ARG A 585 19.19 -24.92 1.84
N LEU A 586 18.28 -24.56 2.74
CA LEU A 586 16.86 -24.40 2.45
C LEU A 586 16.63 -23.32 1.38
N MET A 587 17.20 -22.13 1.55
CA MET A 587 17.09 -21.04 0.56
C MET A 587 17.73 -21.35 -0.79
N HIS A 588 18.73 -22.23 -0.83
CA HIS A 588 19.42 -22.61 -2.07
C HIS A 588 18.79 -23.82 -2.76
N THR A 589 17.98 -24.62 -2.06
CA THR A 589 17.36 -25.83 -2.62
C THR A 589 16.11 -25.45 -3.40
N PRO A 590 16.09 -25.65 -4.74
CA PRO A 590 14.92 -25.34 -5.55
C PRO A 590 13.70 -26.14 -5.12
N VAL A 591 12.51 -25.62 -5.42
CA VAL A 591 11.24 -26.34 -5.19
C VAL A 591 10.87 -27.16 -6.42
N ARG A 592 10.63 -28.46 -6.24
CA ARG A 592 10.21 -29.37 -7.32
C ARG A 592 8.73 -29.18 -7.65
N LEU A 593 8.36 -29.40 -8.91
CA LEU A 593 6.95 -29.40 -9.30
C LEU A 593 6.21 -30.53 -8.57
N ASN A 594 5.08 -30.20 -7.94
CA ASN A 594 4.28 -31.13 -7.11
C ASN A 594 5.01 -31.69 -5.87
N GLU A 595 6.03 -30.97 -5.37
CA GLU A 595 6.65 -31.30 -4.09
C GLU A 595 5.63 -31.23 -2.94
N VAL A 596 5.49 -32.32 -2.19
CA VAL A 596 4.68 -32.37 -0.97
C VAL A 596 5.49 -31.78 0.17
N ILE A 597 4.96 -30.74 0.81
CA ILE A 597 5.60 -30.04 1.93
C ILE A 597 4.83 -30.41 3.19
N ASP A 598 5.33 -31.40 3.92
CA ASP A 598 4.69 -31.91 5.14
C ASP A 598 4.73 -30.89 6.28
N SER A 599 5.80 -30.11 6.37
CA SER A 599 5.97 -29.09 7.40
C SER A 599 6.72 -27.86 6.90
N PRO A 600 6.42 -26.66 7.45
CA PRO A 600 7.05 -25.41 7.01
C PRO A 600 8.56 -25.44 7.21
N CYS A 601 9.31 -24.79 6.31
CA CYS A 601 10.76 -24.62 6.42
C CYS A 601 11.56 -25.92 6.53
N THR A 602 11.10 -27.00 5.89
CA THR A 602 11.84 -28.27 5.84
C THR A 602 12.41 -28.57 4.47
N LEU A 603 13.56 -29.26 4.46
CA LEU A 603 14.19 -29.74 3.22
C LEU A 603 13.47 -31.00 2.70
N PRO A 604 13.41 -31.20 1.37
CA PRO A 604 12.94 -32.47 0.82
C PRO A 604 13.86 -33.62 1.23
N ALA A 605 13.36 -34.86 1.17
CA ALA A 605 14.11 -36.06 1.57
C ALA A 605 15.47 -36.19 0.84
N GLU A 606 15.50 -35.84 -0.45
CA GLU A 606 16.71 -35.82 -1.27
C GLU A 606 16.92 -34.44 -1.87
N PRO A 607 17.50 -33.49 -1.11
CA PRO A 607 17.73 -32.13 -1.59
C PRO A 607 18.91 -32.12 -2.55
N GLU A 608 18.78 -31.32 -3.61
CA GLU A 608 19.88 -31.08 -4.55
C GLU A 608 21.11 -30.51 -3.84
N PRO A 609 22.33 -30.77 -4.36
CA PRO A 609 23.54 -30.18 -3.80
C PRO A 609 23.48 -28.66 -3.87
N MET A 610 24.05 -27.98 -2.87
CA MET A 610 24.13 -26.52 -2.89
C MET A 610 24.88 -26.04 -4.14
N GLY A 611 24.23 -25.14 -4.89
CA GLY A 611 24.84 -24.48 -6.03
C GLY A 611 26.07 -23.64 -5.65
N ARG A 612 26.83 -23.21 -6.66
CA ARG A 612 28.01 -22.36 -6.43
C ARG A 612 27.58 -20.98 -5.91
N LYS A 613 28.34 -20.45 -4.95
CA LYS A 613 28.22 -19.06 -4.48
C LYS A 613 28.80 -18.10 -5.52
N MET A 614 28.29 -16.87 -5.53
CA MET A 614 28.88 -15.76 -6.31
C MET A 614 30.29 -15.43 -5.81
N PHE A 615 30.54 -15.55 -4.51
CA PHE A 615 31.84 -15.36 -3.87
C PHE A 615 32.33 -16.67 -3.22
N PRO A 616 32.97 -17.58 -3.98
CA PRO A 616 33.34 -18.91 -3.49
C PRO A 616 34.29 -18.89 -2.29
N ASN A 617 35.15 -17.87 -2.22
CA ASN A 617 36.15 -17.72 -1.15
C ASN A 617 35.58 -17.04 0.11
N SER A 618 34.34 -16.52 0.05
CA SER A 618 33.72 -15.88 1.21
C SER A 618 33.11 -16.92 2.14
N LYS A 619 33.54 -16.90 3.40
CA LYS A 619 32.96 -17.74 4.46
C LYS A 619 31.60 -17.23 4.93
N ASP A 620 31.36 -15.93 4.82
CA ASP A 620 30.22 -15.26 5.47
C ASP A 620 29.16 -14.75 4.49
N ILE A 621 29.45 -14.61 3.18
CA ILE A 621 28.49 -14.11 2.19
C ILE A 621 27.89 -15.28 1.40
N GLU A 622 26.57 -15.40 1.44
CA GLU A 622 25.79 -16.52 0.89
C GLU A 622 24.90 -16.07 -0.27
N ILE A 623 25.49 -15.38 -1.25
CA ILE A 623 24.78 -15.00 -2.47
C ILE A 623 24.92 -16.16 -3.47
N PRO A 624 23.80 -16.79 -3.91
CA PRO A 624 23.85 -17.82 -4.93
C PRO A 624 24.34 -17.22 -6.25
N ARG A 625 25.14 -17.97 -7.01
CA ARG A 625 25.57 -17.51 -8.33
C ARG A 625 24.31 -17.36 -9.22
N PRO A 626 24.05 -16.15 -9.75
CA PRO A 626 22.85 -15.92 -10.53
C PRO A 626 22.91 -16.74 -11.81
N THR A 627 21.80 -17.37 -12.15
CA THR A 627 21.58 -18.06 -13.43
C THR A 627 21.38 -17.04 -14.55
N PHE A 628 21.45 -17.49 -15.81
CA PHE A 628 21.12 -16.63 -16.95
C PHE A 628 19.68 -16.09 -16.84
N GLN A 629 18.74 -16.91 -16.35
CA GLN A 629 17.35 -16.50 -16.12
C GLN A 629 17.23 -15.42 -15.04
N ASP A 630 18.06 -15.47 -14.00
CA ASP A 630 18.11 -14.43 -12.97
C ASP A 630 18.61 -13.11 -13.56
N LEU A 631 19.73 -13.14 -14.29
CA LEU A 631 20.33 -11.95 -14.89
C LEU A 631 19.45 -11.33 -15.98
N ALA A 632 18.96 -12.15 -16.91
CA ALA A 632 18.12 -11.70 -18.01
C ALA A 632 16.80 -11.11 -17.51
N GLY A 633 16.14 -11.76 -16.55
CA GLY A 633 14.90 -11.23 -15.98
C GLY A 633 15.10 -9.98 -15.12
N PHE A 634 16.19 -9.90 -14.37
CA PHE A 634 16.54 -8.68 -13.62
C PHE A 634 16.85 -7.51 -14.55
N ALA A 635 17.62 -7.73 -15.62
CA ALA A 635 17.90 -6.72 -16.64
C ALA A 635 16.61 -6.28 -17.37
N LEU A 636 15.76 -7.24 -17.76
CA LEU A 636 14.47 -6.93 -18.39
C LEU A 636 13.55 -6.13 -17.46
N ALA A 637 13.54 -6.44 -16.17
CA ALA A 637 12.80 -5.64 -15.18
C ALA A 637 13.35 -4.20 -15.10
N TRP A 638 14.66 -3.99 -15.12
CA TRP A 638 15.22 -2.63 -15.21
C TRP A 638 14.86 -1.92 -16.51
N CYS A 639 14.79 -2.63 -17.65
CA CYS A 639 14.25 -2.06 -18.88
C CYS A 639 12.76 -1.66 -18.71
N GLY A 640 11.96 -2.44 -17.97
CA GLY A 640 10.60 -2.09 -17.61
C GLY A 640 10.51 -0.82 -16.75
N VAL A 641 11.38 -0.68 -15.75
CA VAL A 641 11.50 0.56 -14.94
C VAL A 641 11.82 1.76 -15.82
N ALA A 642 12.84 1.65 -16.67
CA ALA A 642 13.22 2.71 -17.60
C ALA A 642 12.09 3.03 -18.58
N GLY A 643 11.38 2.01 -19.08
CA GLY A 643 10.24 2.16 -19.98
C GLY A 643 9.07 2.91 -19.37
N ILE A 644 8.71 2.64 -18.10
CA ILE A 644 7.63 3.36 -17.41
C ILE A 644 8.03 4.82 -17.14
N ILE A 645 9.27 5.07 -16.68
CA ILE A 645 9.77 6.43 -16.47
C ILE A 645 9.78 7.20 -17.80
N PHE A 646 10.32 6.59 -18.86
CA PHE A 646 10.34 7.17 -20.19
C PHE A 646 8.93 7.45 -20.71
N LEU A 647 8.00 6.50 -20.59
CA LEU A 647 6.61 6.69 -21.00
C LEU A 647 5.99 7.88 -20.28
N THR A 648 6.18 7.98 -18.96
CA THR A 648 5.64 9.07 -18.14
C THR A 648 6.20 10.42 -18.59
N GLN A 649 7.53 10.51 -18.80
CA GLN A 649 8.19 11.73 -19.28
C GLN A 649 7.83 12.06 -20.73
N PHE A 650 7.67 11.06 -21.57
CA PHE A 650 7.28 11.22 -22.97
C PHE A 650 5.88 11.80 -23.04
N LEU A 651 4.90 11.18 -22.38
CA LEU A 651 3.52 11.67 -22.33
C LEU A 651 3.44 13.09 -21.76
N ALA A 652 4.26 13.41 -20.76
CA ALA A 652 4.31 14.75 -20.19
C ALA A 652 4.90 15.82 -21.13
N LYS A 653 5.50 15.44 -22.27
CA LYS A 653 6.08 16.34 -23.28
C LYS A 653 5.32 16.34 -24.60
N VAL A 654 4.31 15.48 -24.76
CA VAL A 654 3.51 15.42 -25.98
C VAL A 654 2.59 16.64 -26.01
N THR A 655 2.80 17.51 -27.01
CA THR A 655 2.02 18.72 -27.27
C THR A 655 0.95 18.52 -28.33
#